data_AF-A0A1S4DTB1-F1
#
_entry.id   AF-A0A1S4DTB1-F1
#
_cell.length_a   1.000
_cell.length_b   1.000
_cell.length_c   1.000
_cell.angle_alpha   90.00
_cell.angle_beta   90.00
_cell.angle_gamma   90.00
#
_symmetry.space_group_name_H-M   'P 1'
#
loop_
_entity.id
_entity.type
_entity.pdbx_description
1 polymer ?
#
loop_
_entity_poly.entity_id
_entity_poly.type
_entity_poly.pdbx_seq_one_letter_code
_entity_poly.pdbx_strand_id
1 'polypeptide(L)'
;MEFEKRKAATMASLGSTETDKSPKGSLDTPIIPLINTLNSHPSYFTTSSCSGRISILAQPISTTSAAAPKPKKKALGGSWLFVSHEFAEPNSVIDLLFRSPSTNRELSELVFRFEPLIIAVECKDLGSAQALVSTAISCGFRESGITSASKRVIIAIRCSIRMEVPLGTSEKIMVTPEYVQYIVNVANEKMVANKKRTDGFLKALQSSISDALRTCHGIPSREATEDVNDSLDRKGHGCADDNDGAALEGGVWNANSGSSEACSYSLSVEPIDIAGEPIEKLFIWGHSATTIHNKVIAFGGFGGMGRHARRNDLLQFDMLSYTLQTINVEDRPSPRLGHTSSLVGDRLYVVGGRTDPTCILKDVWLFNITQEKWTLLECTGSPFSPRHRHAAAVLGSKIYVFGGLENDRISSSFIFLDSDSHHWKEIQGGGEQPCGRHSHSMVSYGSHIYMFGGYDGEKTLGDLYSFDTNACYWKKENIAGITPNARFSHAMFVYKNYIGIIGGCPVTQTYQELVLLDLQLRCWRHVSLNCIGRELFVRSTVSVVGDDLILVGGGASCYAFGTTFSEPMKISLHPLISSEVILGHSENTEKLEKENRDPECIPNGNAQSFNEAFSFNIDIEKSNSREQKQGALYWVLQIERKYAKLVKDILKKFGWLDMGRNVSSRGSGTHICFPVNGKFCDTFDEKQSWWADQFEQENDFSISGPESWEGCLTSNLKALNVLKKCGATKLVDEVVDIKTAAKTPFKKMSEAVSSLLKHYGLSEVLLEELPTRWERLGDLVVLPLTSFKDPTWDTIGEELWPLVAKSLGTYRLARQGRVASTGTRDSNLEILVGDNGWVEHRENGITYSFDATKCMFSWGNLSEKLRMAHLNCKEETIVDLFAGIGYFVLPFLVGAKAKLVYACEWNPHAIEALKRNLQANCVSNRCVVLEGDNRETAPKGVADRVCLGLLPTSEGSWVTAVRALRSEGGTLHVHGNVKDSEEEQWTRRLIHSITEIAKSEGHCWDISVEHVQRVKWYAPHIRHLVADVQCKRIQQNS
;
A
#
# COMPACT_ATOMS: atom_id res chain seq x y z
N MET A 1 -16.05 42.02 -6.78
CA MET A 1 -17.38 42.66 -6.62
C MET A 1 -18.47 41.68 -6.22
N GLU A 2 -18.79 40.64 -7.00
CA GLU A 2 -19.98 39.79 -6.73
C GLU A 2 -20.08 39.20 -5.31
N PHE A 3 -18.99 38.62 -4.78
CA PHE A 3 -19.01 37.98 -3.45
C PHE A 3 -19.42 38.97 -2.35
N GLU A 4 -18.82 40.17 -2.32
CA GLU A 4 -19.12 41.20 -1.32
C GLU A 4 -20.59 41.64 -1.41
N LYS A 5 -21.15 41.75 -2.61
CA LYS A 5 -22.57 42.08 -2.82
C LYS A 5 -23.50 40.98 -2.29
N ARG A 6 -23.13 39.71 -2.43
CA ARG A 6 -23.88 38.58 -1.85
C ARG A 6 -23.75 38.52 -0.33
N LYS A 7 -22.54 38.70 0.21
CA LYS A 7 -22.31 38.79 1.66
C LYS A 7 -23.14 39.91 2.28
N ALA A 8 -23.08 41.13 1.72
CA ALA A 8 -23.86 42.27 2.19
C ALA A 8 -25.37 41.98 2.17
N ALA A 9 -25.90 41.36 1.11
CA ALA A 9 -27.31 40.97 1.04
C ALA A 9 -27.71 39.93 2.09
N THR A 10 -26.88 38.91 2.34
CA THR A 10 -27.15 37.91 3.39
C THR A 10 -27.04 38.51 4.79
N MET A 11 -26.06 39.37 5.05
CA MET A 11 -25.96 40.10 6.33
C MET A 11 -27.17 41.04 6.55
N ALA A 12 -27.66 41.69 5.51
CA ALA A 12 -28.87 42.51 5.59
C ALA A 12 -30.11 41.67 5.94
N SER A 13 -30.29 40.47 5.34
CA SER A 13 -31.39 39.58 5.71
C SER A 13 -31.29 39.06 7.15
N LEU A 14 -30.07 38.78 7.65
CA LEU A 14 -29.82 38.33 9.02
C LEU A 14 -30.09 39.43 10.08
N GLY A 15 -30.09 40.71 9.69
CA GLY A 15 -30.48 41.84 10.54
C GLY A 15 -31.92 42.34 10.30
N SER A 16 -32.70 41.65 9.46
CA SER A 16 -34.08 42.03 9.14
C SER A 16 -35.08 41.37 10.09
N THR A 17 -36.32 41.86 10.11
CA THR A 17 -37.45 41.23 10.80
C THR A 17 -38.17 40.17 9.95
N GLU A 18 -37.60 39.79 8.79
CA GLU A 18 -38.15 38.68 7.99
C GLU A 18 -37.80 37.33 8.63
N THR A 19 -38.71 36.36 8.52
CA THR A 19 -38.49 35.02 9.08
C THR A 19 -37.42 34.24 8.30
N ASP A 20 -36.56 33.52 9.03
CA ASP A 20 -35.57 32.64 8.41
C ASP A 20 -36.25 31.53 7.57
N LYS A 21 -35.54 31.04 6.55
CA LYS A 21 -36.05 30.07 5.57
C LYS A 21 -36.09 28.63 6.08
N SER A 22 -35.62 28.36 7.31
CA SER A 22 -35.91 27.10 7.99
C SER A 22 -37.37 27.04 8.47
N PRO A 23 -37.94 25.84 8.70
CA PRO A 23 -39.28 25.69 9.29
C PRO A 23 -39.45 26.29 10.69
N LYS A 24 -38.35 26.74 11.33
CA LYS A 24 -38.32 27.37 12.66
C LYS A 24 -38.40 28.90 12.59
N GLY A 25 -38.22 29.51 11.42
CA GLY A 25 -38.32 30.97 11.22
C GLY A 25 -37.27 31.81 11.94
N SER A 26 -36.31 31.19 12.63
CA SER A 26 -35.28 31.84 13.47
C SER A 26 -34.02 31.00 13.57
N LEU A 27 -32.87 31.66 13.81
CA LEU A 27 -31.58 30.98 14.02
C LEU A 27 -31.57 30.13 15.31
N ASP A 28 -30.75 29.08 15.31
CA ASP A 28 -30.52 28.25 16.49
C ASP A 28 -29.65 28.97 17.53
N THR A 29 -30.25 29.32 18.67
CA THR A 29 -29.61 30.05 19.78
C THR A 29 -28.22 29.53 20.17
N PRO A 30 -27.97 28.20 20.30
CA PRO A 30 -26.64 27.67 20.66
C PRO A 30 -25.50 28.03 19.71
N ILE A 31 -25.80 28.36 18.45
CA ILE A 31 -24.77 28.62 17.43
C ILE A 31 -24.67 30.09 17.01
N ILE A 32 -25.51 30.99 17.53
CA ILE A 32 -25.44 32.43 17.21
C ILE A 32 -24.01 32.99 17.37
N PRO A 33 -23.22 32.69 18.42
CA PRO A 33 -21.83 33.15 18.52
C PRO A 33 -20.91 32.63 17.40
N LEU A 34 -21.13 31.39 16.95
CA LEU A 34 -20.38 30.77 15.85
C LEU A 34 -20.78 31.35 14.49
N ILE A 35 -22.07 31.54 14.25
CA ILE A 35 -22.59 32.19 13.04
C ILE A 35 -22.07 33.63 12.94
N ASN A 36 -22.10 34.39 14.04
CA ASN A 36 -21.56 35.76 14.09
C ASN A 36 -20.04 35.80 13.84
N THR A 37 -19.27 34.86 14.42
CA THR A 37 -17.81 34.75 14.22
C THR A 37 -17.45 34.34 12.79
N LEU A 38 -18.24 33.46 12.16
CA LEU A 38 -18.08 33.12 10.74
C LEU A 38 -18.42 34.30 9.83
N ASN A 39 -19.44 35.09 10.18
CA ASN A 39 -19.93 36.19 9.35
C ASN A 39 -19.12 37.48 9.45
N SER A 40 -18.43 37.74 10.57
CA SER A 40 -17.54 38.89 10.70
C SER A 40 -16.29 38.78 9.81
N HIS A 41 -15.75 37.57 9.63
CA HIS A 41 -14.53 37.33 8.86
C HIS A 41 -14.67 37.72 7.37
N PRO A 42 -13.78 38.55 6.79
CA PRO A 42 -13.99 39.15 5.47
C PRO A 42 -14.22 38.13 4.34
N SER A 43 -13.47 37.02 4.32
CA SER A 43 -13.45 36.09 3.18
C SER A 43 -14.50 34.99 3.17
N TYR A 44 -15.48 35.00 4.09
CA TYR A 44 -16.60 34.03 4.06
C TYR A 44 -17.86 34.55 4.78
N PHE A 45 -19.00 33.87 4.56
CA PHE A 45 -20.26 34.06 5.29
C PHE A 45 -21.17 32.82 5.21
N THR A 46 -22.03 32.63 6.21
CA THR A 46 -22.95 31.49 6.34
C THR A 46 -24.15 31.61 5.39
N THR A 47 -24.46 30.55 4.65
CA THR A 47 -25.62 30.50 3.74
C THR A 47 -26.76 29.64 4.25
N SER A 48 -26.50 28.69 5.15
CA SER A 48 -27.51 28.01 5.98
C SER A 48 -26.86 27.32 7.18
N SER A 49 -27.62 27.07 8.24
CA SER A 49 -27.10 26.43 9.45
C SER A 49 -28.18 25.68 10.24
N CYS A 50 -27.76 24.65 10.97
CA CYS A 50 -28.52 24.02 12.04
C CYS A 50 -27.55 23.60 13.16
N SER A 51 -27.91 23.84 14.42
CA SER A 51 -27.12 23.49 15.62
C SER A 51 -26.81 22.01 15.74
N GLY A 52 -27.62 21.16 15.10
CA GLY A 52 -27.82 19.77 15.47
C GLY A 52 -29.13 19.63 16.24
N ARG A 53 -29.77 18.46 16.12
CA ARG A 53 -31.14 18.21 16.58
C ARG A 53 -31.43 16.73 16.86
N ILE A 54 -32.34 16.50 17.78
CA ILE A 54 -33.00 15.22 18.08
C ILE A 54 -34.39 15.28 17.46
N SER A 55 -34.84 14.23 16.77
CA SER A 55 -36.16 14.21 16.14
C SER A 55 -36.79 12.85 15.98
N ILE A 56 -38.10 12.85 15.71
CA ILE A 56 -38.84 11.69 15.20
C ILE A 56 -39.48 12.12 13.88
N LEU A 57 -39.11 11.45 12.79
CA LEU A 57 -39.62 11.70 11.45
C LEU A 57 -40.62 10.60 11.08
N ALA A 58 -41.81 10.99 10.64
CA ALA A 58 -42.80 10.12 10.02
C ALA A 58 -42.61 10.15 8.49
N GLN A 59 -42.32 9.01 7.88
CA GLN A 59 -42.16 8.84 6.43
C GLN A 59 -43.37 8.09 5.86
N PRO A 60 -44.15 8.65 4.91
CA PRO A 60 -45.32 7.98 4.35
C PRO A 60 -44.96 6.66 3.67
N ILE A 61 -45.66 5.57 4.03
CA ILE A 61 -45.45 4.25 3.43
C ILE A 61 -46.19 4.21 2.10
N SER A 62 -45.45 4.21 0.98
CA SER A 62 -46.01 4.37 -0.36
C SER A 62 -46.78 3.13 -0.85
N THR A 63 -48.11 3.16 -0.75
CA THR A 63 -49.02 2.14 -1.27
C THR A 63 -49.37 2.38 -2.75
N THR A 64 -48.57 1.85 -3.66
CA THR A 64 -48.85 1.68 -5.10
C THR A 64 -48.05 0.46 -5.57
N SER A 65 -48.65 -0.64 -6.03
CA SER A 65 -49.46 -0.82 -7.25
C SER A 65 -48.66 -0.54 -8.54
N ALA A 66 -48.98 -1.28 -9.61
CA ALA A 66 -48.07 -1.47 -10.73
C ALA A 66 -48.02 -0.31 -11.76
N ALA A 67 -46.93 -0.28 -12.53
CA ALA A 67 -46.75 0.46 -13.78
C ALA A 67 -46.78 2.01 -13.74
N ALA A 68 -45.68 2.62 -13.23
CA ALA A 68 -45.28 3.97 -13.62
C ALA A 68 -43.74 4.13 -13.60
N PRO A 69 -43.12 4.88 -14.55
CA PRO A 69 -41.69 5.15 -14.53
C PRO A 69 -41.34 6.17 -13.43
N LYS A 70 -40.49 5.78 -12.47
CA LYS A 70 -40.16 6.62 -11.31
C LYS A 70 -39.34 7.86 -11.72
N PRO A 71 -39.73 9.09 -11.33
CA PRO A 71 -38.97 10.30 -11.60
C PRO A 71 -37.65 10.34 -10.80
N LYS A 72 -36.71 11.20 -11.22
CA LYS A 72 -35.39 11.35 -10.58
C LYS A 72 -35.54 11.72 -9.09
N LYS A 73 -34.79 11.02 -8.23
CA LYS A 73 -34.84 11.11 -6.75
C LYS A 73 -34.79 12.56 -6.23
N LYS A 74 -35.95 13.14 -5.91
CA LYS A 74 -36.12 14.00 -4.72
C LYS A 74 -36.56 13.11 -3.56
N ALA A 75 -36.28 13.51 -2.32
CA ALA A 75 -36.79 12.79 -1.15
C ALA A 75 -38.32 12.83 -1.12
N LEU A 76 -38.95 11.71 -0.79
CA LEU A 76 -40.36 11.66 -0.43
C LEU A 76 -40.54 12.45 0.87
N GLY A 77 -41.54 13.34 0.91
CA GLY A 77 -41.72 14.26 2.03
C GLY A 77 -42.20 13.54 3.29
N GLY A 78 -41.45 13.64 4.38
CA GLY A 78 -41.85 13.19 5.72
C GLY A 78 -42.11 14.36 6.67
N SER A 79 -42.96 14.13 7.67
CA SER A 79 -43.35 15.12 8.68
C SER A 79 -42.62 14.89 10.01
N TRP A 80 -42.36 15.96 10.75
CA TRP A 80 -41.64 15.89 12.03
C TRP A 80 -42.66 15.75 13.15
N LEU A 81 -42.70 14.59 13.82
CA LEU A 81 -43.53 14.39 15.00
C LEU A 81 -42.87 15.01 16.24
N PHE A 82 -41.55 14.92 16.33
CA PHE A 82 -40.74 15.55 17.37
C PHE A 82 -39.56 16.28 16.74
N VAL A 83 -39.18 17.44 17.30
CA VAL A 83 -37.89 18.08 17.04
C VAL A 83 -37.45 18.88 18.27
N SER A 84 -36.21 18.67 18.70
CA SER A 84 -35.50 19.54 19.66
C SER A 84 -34.12 19.87 19.10
N HIS A 85 -33.71 21.13 19.24
CA HIS A 85 -32.36 21.60 18.93
C HIS A 85 -31.48 21.70 20.19
N GLU A 86 -32.05 21.38 21.34
CA GLU A 86 -31.39 21.23 22.64
C GLU A 86 -31.42 19.74 23.04
N PHE A 87 -31.17 19.44 24.32
CA PHE A 87 -31.54 18.15 24.90
C PHE A 87 -33.04 17.88 24.74
N ALA A 88 -33.41 16.62 24.58
CA ALA A 88 -34.79 16.16 24.57
C ALA A 88 -35.12 15.56 25.95
N GLU A 89 -36.24 15.97 26.55
CA GLU A 89 -36.72 15.33 27.78
C GLU A 89 -37.31 13.95 27.42
N PRO A 90 -36.82 12.85 28.03
CA PRO A 90 -37.28 11.49 27.71
C PRO A 90 -38.79 11.28 27.91
N ASN A 91 -39.35 11.79 29.00
CA ASN A 91 -40.77 11.66 29.32
C ASN A 91 -41.64 12.28 28.23
N SER A 92 -41.30 13.47 27.74
CA SER A 92 -42.06 14.15 26.68
C SER A 92 -42.03 13.39 25.35
N VAL A 93 -40.94 12.65 25.07
CA VAL A 93 -40.84 11.80 23.87
C VAL A 93 -41.66 10.52 24.02
N ILE A 94 -41.70 9.95 25.23
CA ILE A 94 -42.53 8.79 25.58
C ILE A 94 -44.02 9.17 25.50
N ASP A 95 -44.43 10.26 26.14
CA ASP A 95 -45.79 10.79 26.11
C ASP A 95 -46.26 11.13 24.69
N LEU A 96 -45.35 11.51 23.79
CA LEU A 96 -45.68 11.77 22.38
C LEU A 96 -45.92 10.47 21.58
N LEU A 97 -45.24 9.38 21.93
CA LEU A 97 -45.26 8.11 21.20
C LEU A 97 -46.33 7.13 21.70
N PHE A 98 -46.62 7.11 23.00
CA PHE A 98 -47.46 6.08 23.63
C PHE A 98 -48.83 6.59 24.14
N ARG A 99 -49.13 7.89 24.02
CA ARG A 99 -50.44 8.45 24.40
C ARG A 99 -51.48 8.19 23.31
N SER A 100 -52.71 7.89 23.71
CA SER A 100 -53.78 7.34 22.84
C SER A 100 -53.98 8.11 21.53
N PRO A 101 -54.17 7.42 20.40
CA PRO A 101 -54.12 8.03 19.07
C PRO A 101 -55.29 8.98 18.80
N SER A 102 -54.99 10.15 18.26
CA SER A 102 -55.98 10.96 17.56
C SER A 102 -56.29 10.32 16.20
N THR A 103 -57.58 10.03 15.97
CA THR A 103 -58.09 9.29 14.81
C THR A 103 -58.05 10.15 13.54
N ASN A 104 -56.88 10.27 12.91
CA ASN A 104 -56.61 10.46 11.47
C ASN A 104 -55.12 10.79 11.26
N ARG A 105 -54.29 9.76 11.11
CA ARG A 105 -52.88 9.89 10.66
C ARG A 105 -52.61 8.83 9.60
N GLU A 106 -51.95 9.23 8.52
CA GLU A 106 -51.57 8.30 7.43
C GLU A 106 -50.53 7.28 7.91
N LEU A 107 -50.59 6.07 7.36
CA LEU A 107 -49.66 4.98 7.70
C LEU A 107 -48.23 5.38 7.29
N SER A 108 -47.39 5.59 8.30
CA SER A 108 -46.04 6.14 8.16
C SER A 108 -45.05 5.35 8.99
N GLU A 109 -43.84 5.15 8.48
CA GLU A 109 -42.72 4.61 9.25
C GLU A 109 -42.16 5.70 10.16
N LEU A 110 -41.92 5.39 11.43
CA LEU A 110 -41.41 6.33 12.42
C LEU A 110 -39.93 6.07 12.70
N VAL A 111 -39.09 7.08 12.48
CA VAL A 111 -37.64 6.98 12.65
C VAL A 111 -37.16 8.05 13.64
N PHE A 112 -36.57 7.61 14.75
CA PHE A 112 -35.87 8.46 15.71
C PHE A 112 -34.47 8.80 15.17
N ARG A 113 -34.09 10.07 15.19
CA ARG A 113 -32.84 10.56 14.58
C ARG A 113 -32.10 11.52 15.51
N PHE A 114 -30.77 11.44 15.48
CA PHE A 114 -29.88 12.51 15.91
C PHE A 114 -29.07 12.99 14.71
N GLU A 115 -29.20 14.26 14.37
CA GLU A 115 -28.39 14.92 13.35
C GLU A 115 -27.47 15.96 14.01
N PRO A 116 -26.15 15.91 13.83
CA PRO A 116 -25.23 16.89 14.41
C PRO A 116 -25.25 18.23 13.67
N LEU A 117 -24.45 19.19 14.16
CA LEU A 117 -24.19 20.49 13.53
C LEU A 117 -23.95 20.34 12.03
N ILE A 118 -24.64 21.16 11.24
CA ILE A 118 -24.32 21.38 9.83
C ILE A 118 -24.40 22.88 9.51
N ILE A 119 -23.34 23.41 8.91
CA ILE A 119 -23.28 24.80 8.43
C ILE A 119 -22.80 24.80 6.97
N ALA A 120 -23.54 25.46 6.08
CA ALA A 120 -23.09 25.80 4.74
C ALA A 120 -22.50 27.21 4.76
N VAL A 121 -21.32 27.40 4.19
CA VAL A 121 -20.59 28.68 4.17
C VAL A 121 -20.16 28.99 2.74
N GLU A 122 -20.52 30.16 2.21
CA GLU A 122 -19.97 30.67 0.94
C GLU A 122 -18.66 31.41 1.25
N CYS A 123 -17.59 30.98 0.59
CA CYS A 123 -16.25 31.55 0.70
C CYS A 123 -15.93 32.39 -0.53
N LYS A 124 -15.09 33.41 -0.34
CA LYS A 124 -14.62 34.34 -1.37
C LYS A 124 -13.78 33.65 -2.44
N ASP A 125 -12.99 32.68 -2.02
CA ASP A 125 -11.98 31.98 -2.81
C ASP A 125 -11.70 30.57 -2.24
N LEU A 126 -10.89 29.79 -2.95
CA LEU A 126 -10.58 28.40 -2.59
C LEU A 126 -9.62 28.29 -1.39
N GLY A 127 -8.73 29.26 -1.17
CA GLY A 127 -7.77 29.26 -0.06
C GLY A 127 -8.49 29.48 1.28
N SER A 128 -9.35 30.49 1.33
CA SER A 128 -10.27 30.76 2.45
C SER A 128 -11.14 29.54 2.78
N ALA A 129 -11.63 28.82 1.77
CA ALA A 129 -12.37 27.58 1.95
C ALA A 129 -11.52 26.42 2.49
N GLN A 130 -10.29 26.26 1.99
CA GLN A 130 -9.35 25.22 2.46
C GLN A 130 -8.90 25.47 3.90
N ALA A 131 -8.61 26.72 4.27
CA ALA A 131 -8.30 27.11 5.64
C ALA A 131 -9.48 26.79 6.58
N LEU A 132 -10.68 27.28 6.26
CA LEU A 132 -11.87 27.07 7.10
C LEU A 132 -12.26 25.59 7.23
N VAL A 133 -12.13 24.79 6.16
CA VAL A 133 -12.32 23.33 6.21
C VAL A 133 -11.24 22.66 7.06
N SER A 134 -9.99 23.12 7.03
CA SER A 134 -8.90 22.55 7.83
C SER A 134 -9.13 22.81 9.33
N THR A 135 -9.51 24.03 9.71
CA THR A 135 -9.91 24.38 11.08
C THR A 135 -11.14 23.61 11.54
N ALA A 136 -12.12 23.38 10.65
CA ALA A 136 -13.27 22.53 10.98
C ALA A 136 -12.87 21.06 11.24
N ILE A 137 -11.98 20.51 10.40
CA ILE A 137 -11.50 19.12 10.52
C ILE A 137 -10.68 18.91 11.80
N SER A 138 -9.79 19.85 12.16
CA SER A 138 -9.00 19.77 13.40
C SER A 138 -9.89 19.83 14.65
N CYS A 139 -10.94 20.66 14.64
CA CYS A 139 -11.98 20.70 15.68
C CYS A 139 -12.96 19.50 15.65
N GLY A 140 -12.71 18.49 14.82
CA GLY A 140 -13.44 17.22 14.81
C GLY A 140 -14.58 17.11 13.80
N PHE A 141 -14.83 18.13 12.97
CA PHE A 141 -15.77 18.09 11.85
C PHE A 141 -15.15 17.41 10.63
N ARG A 142 -14.77 16.13 10.80
CA ARG A 142 -13.98 15.33 9.81
C ARG A 142 -14.70 15.04 8.49
N GLU A 143 -16.01 15.24 8.38
CA GLU A 143 -16.76 15.10 7.13
C GLU A 143 -16.80 16.41 6.32
N SER A 144 -16.24 17.51 6.85
CA SER A 144 -16.29 18.83 6.23
C SER A 144 -15.54 18.87 4.90
N GLY A 145 -16.03 19.69 3.98
CA GLY A 145 -15.41 19.83 2.67
C GLY A 145 -16.11 20.79 1.74
N ILE A 146 -15.45 21.09 0.63
CA ILE A 146 -15.94 21.97 -0.42
C ILE A 146 -17.00 21.22 -1.24
N THR A 147 -18.24 21.71 -1.24
CA THR A 147 -19.40 21.11 -1.92
C THR A 147 -19.69 21.75 -3.28
N SER A 148 -19.20 22.97 -3.52
CA SER A 148 -19.18 23.64 -4.82
C SER A 148 -17.90 24.46 -4.95
N ALA A 149 -17.30 24.47 -6.14
CA ALA A 149 -16.12 25.29 -6.46
C ALA A 149 -16.20 25.98 -7.85
N SER A 150 -17.30 25.81 -8.60
CA SER A 150 -17.37 26.18 -10.02
C SER A 150 -17.99 27.55 -10.33
N LYS A 151 -18.95 28.01 -9.52
CA LYS A 151 -19.56 29.35 -9.63
C LYS A 151 -19.60 30.13 -8.31
N ARG A 152 -19.60 29.39 -7.19
CA ARG A 152 -19.47 29.87 -5.81
C ARG A 152 -18.65 28.84 -5.07
N VAL A 153 -17.69 29.27 -4.27
CA VAL A 153 -16.98 28.35 -3.38
C VAL A 153 -17.87 28.14 -2.15
N ILE A 154 -18.49 26.98 -2.03
CA ILE A 154 -19.35 26.63 -0.89
C ILE A 154 -18.73 25.45 -0.18
N ILE A 155 -18.62 25.54 1.14
CA ILE A 155 -18.23 24.43 2.00
C ILE A 155 -19.41 23.98 2.85
N ALA A 156 -19.41 22.71 3.23
CA ALA A 156 -20.26 22.19 4.31
C ALA A 156 -19.37 21.78 5.48
N ILE A 157 -19.67 22.31 6.67
CA ILE A 157 -19.06 21.94 7.95
C ILE A 157 -19.96 20.90 8.61
N ARG A 158 -19.45 19.70 8.92
CA ARG A 158 -20.25 18.54 9.38
C ARG A 158 -19.41 17.42 10.00
N CYS A 159 -20.04 16.56 10.81
CA CYS A 159 -19.43 15.39 11.42
C CYS A 159 -20.32 14.13 11.41
N SER A 160 -19.70 12.99 11.70
CA SER A 160 -20.28 11.64 11.52
C SER A 160 -21.08 11.09 12.70
N ILE A 161 -21.23 11.81 13.81
CA ILE A 161 -21.78 11.30 15.10
C ILE A 161 -23.31 11.07 15.12
N ARG A 162 -23.92 10.89 13.94
CA ARG A 162 -25.35 10.70 13.69
C ARG A 162 -25.95 9.52 14.49
N MET A 163 -27.28 9.47 14.55
CA MET A 163 -28.03 8.31 15.00
C MET A 163 -29.32 8.21 14.20
N GLU A 164 -29.76 6.99 13.91
CA GLU A 164 -30.97 6.70 13.16
C GLU A 164 -31.50 5.33 13.63
N VAL A 165 -32.71 5.31 14.17
CA VAL A 165 -33.31 4.14 14.84
C VAL A 165 -34.78 4.05 14.45
N PRO A 166 -35.25 2.97 13.79
CA PRO A 166 -36.67 2.78 13.53
C PRO A 166 -37.42 2.48 14.83
N LEU A 167 -38.61 3.07 14.98
CA LEU A 167 -39.49 2.91 16.14
C LEU A 167 -40.70 2.02 15.86
N GLY A 168 -41.01 1.74 14.59
CA GLY A 168 -42.24 1.09 14.15
C GLY A 168 -43.03 1.97 13.17
N THR A 169 -44.35 1.86 13.18
CA THR A 169 -45.25 2.70 12.35
C THR A 169 -46.09 3.65 13.20
N SER A 170 -46.78 4.61 12.55
CA SER A 170 -47.76 5.51 13.17
C SER A 170 -48.95 4.80 13.84
N GLU A 171 -49.19 3.53 13.53
CA GLU A 171 -50.20 2.68 14.16
C GLU A 171 -49.61 1.74 15.24
N LYS A 172 -48.35 1.32 15.08
CA LYS A 172 -47.71 0.34 15.95
C LYS A 172 -46.25 0.70 16.24
N ILE A 173 -46.02 1.25 17.42
CA ILE A 173 -44.68 1.34 18.01
C ILE A 173 -44.18 -0.08 18.32
N MET A 174 -42.96 -0.40 17.91
CA MET A 174 -42.31 -1.71 18.06
C MET A 174 -41.27 -1.74 19.19
N VAL A 175 -41.05 -0.62 19.86
CA VAL A 175 -40.11 -0.46 20.98
C VAL A 175 -40.86 -0.16 22.28
N THR A 176 -40.23 -0.39 23.43
CA THR A 176 -40.82 -0.10 24.74
C THR A 176 -40.49 1.33 25.22
N PRO A 177 -41.22 1.90 26.19
CA PRO A 177 -40.89 3.20 26.79
C PRO A 177 -39.46 3.27 27.35
N GLU A 178 -38.95 2.19 27.93
CA GLU A 178 -37.60 2.10 28.49
C GLU A 178 -36.52 2.14 27.38
N TYR A 179 -36.82 1.57 26.21
CA TYR A 179 -35.96 1.69 25.04
C TYR A 179 -35.97 3.11 24.47
N VAL A 180 -37.13 3.79 24.45
CA VAL A 180 -37.23 5.21 24.07
C VAL A 180 -36.43 6.09 25.05
N GLN A 181 -36.58 5.85 26.36
CA GLN A 181 -35.78 6.49 27.42
C GLN A 181 -34.27 6.29 27.19
N TYR A 182 -33.83 5.10 26.81
CA TYR A 182 -32.44 4.81 26.50
C TYR A 182 -31.93 5.57 25.26
N ILE A 183 -32.63 5.50 24.13
CA ILE A 183 -32.16 6.17 22.90
C ILE A 183 -32.21 7.70 23.00
N VAL A 184 -33.15 8.27 23.78
CA VAL A 184 -33.14 9.72 24.07
C VAL A 184 -31.90 10.11 24.88
N ASN A 185 -31.51 9.31 25.88
CA ASN A 185 -30.27 9.57 26.63
C ASN A 185 -29.02 9.48 25.73
N VAL A 186 -28.92 8.48 24.87
CA VAL A 186 -27.81 8.37 23.89
C VAL A 186 -27.83 9.54 22.88
N ALA A 187 -29.00 10.05 22.52
CA ALA A 187 -29.12 11.24 21.68
C ALA A 187 -28.67 12.52 22.41
N ASN A 188 -28.97 12.63 23.71
CA ASN A 188 -28.51 13.73 24.57
C ASN A 188 -26.98 13.67 24.76
N GLU A 189 -26.37 12.50 24.96
CA GLU A 189 -24.91 12.33 24.97
C GLU A 189 -24.27 12.79 23.64
N LYS A 190 -24.87 12.41 22.51
CA LYS A 190 -24.45 12.88 21.18
C LYS A 190 -24.61 14.41 21.04
N MET A 191 -25.62 15.01 21.66
CA MET A 191 -25.78 16.47 21.71
C MET A 191 -24.68 17.15 22.54
N VAL A 192 -24.28 16.60 23.70
CA VAL A 192 -23.09 17.09 24.45
C VAL A 192 -21.84 17.01 23.58
N ALA A 193 -21.62 15.87 22.93
CA ALA A 193 -20.45 15.64 22.09
C ALA A 193 -20.45 16.52 20.82
N ASN A 194 -21.62 16.90 20.30
CA ASN A 194 -21.79 17.86 19.23
C ASN A 194 -21.42 19.27 19.72
N LYS A 195 -22.02 19.73 20.82
CA LYS A 195 -21.75 21.04 21.45
C LYS A 195 -20.26 21.24 21.75
N LYS A 196 -19.58 20.25 22.35
CA LYS A 196 -18.13 20.32 22.63
C LYS A 196 -17.27 20.56 21.36
N ARG A 197 -17.68 20.03 20.20
CA ARG A 197 -17.00 20.28 18.91
C ARG A 197 -17.31 21.68 18.38
N THR A 198 -18.56 22.11 18.46
CA THR A 198 -19.01 23.48 18.11
C THR A 198 -18.26 24.54 18.92
N ASP A 199 -18.16 24.37 20.24
CA ASP A 199 -17.45 25.28 21.15
C ASP A 199 -15.93 25.31 20.87
N GLY A 200 -15.33 24.15 20.56
CA GLY A 200 -13.92 24.06 20.17
C GLY A 200 -13.63 24.77 18.84
N PHE A 201 -14.53 24.64 17.86
CA PHE A 201 -14.42 25.31 16.56
C PHE A 201 -14.62 26.82 16.66
N LEU A 202 -15.57 27.28 17.48
CA LEU A 202 -15.72 28.70 17.83
C LEU A 202 -14.43 29.29 18.38
N LYS A 203 -13.79 28.63 19.37
CA LYS A 203 -12.52 29.08 19.95
C LYS A 203 -11.38 29.13 18.93
N ALA A 204 -11.27 28.14 18.06
CA ALA A 204 -10.25 28.10 17.01
C ALA A 204 -10.40 29.26 16.00
N LEU A 205 -11.63 29.58 15.61
CA LEU A 205 -11.92 30.74 14.74
C LEU A 205 -11.58 32.07 15.43
N GLN A 206 -11.92 32.21 16.71
CA GLN A 206 -11.62 33.42 17.49
C GLN A 206 -10.11 33.67 17.64
N SER A 207 -9.30 32.62 17.86
CA SER A 207 -7.84 32.75 17.83
C SER A 207 -7.35 33.18 16.45
N SER A 208 -7.79 32.49 15.38
CA SER A 208 -7.37 32.78 14.01
C SER A 208 -7.67 34.22 13.56
N ILE A 209 -8.74 34.83 14.06
CA ILE A 209 -9.08 36.24 13.80
C ILE A 209 -8.19 37.19 14.64
N SER A 210 -7.85 36.80 15.87
CA SER A 210 -7.00 37.60 16.76
C SER A 210 -5.56 37.68 16.27
N ASP A 211 -5.03 36.57 15.76
CA ASP A 211 -3.65 36.53 15.24
C ASP A 211 -3.52 37.24 13.89
N ALA A 212 -4.57 37.20 13.03
CA ALA A 212 -4.65 38.00 11.81
C ALA A 212 -4.68 39.53 12.06
N LEU A 213 -5.21 39.97 13.21
CA LEU A 213 -5.17 41.39 13.62
C LEU A 213 -3.79 41.79 14.16
N ARG A 214 -3.09 40.89 14.86
CA ARG A 214 -1.72 41.12 15.34
C ARG A 214 -0.72 41.30 14.20
N THR A 215 -0.85 40.54 13.12
CA THR A 215 0.02 40.66 11.94
C THR A 215 -0.13 41.97 11.16
N CYS A 216 -1.15 42.80 11.46
CA CYS A 216 -1.38 44.07 10.77
C CYS A 216 -0.77 45.31 11.45
N HIS A 217 -0.24 45.18 12.67
CA HIS A 217 0.41 46.29 13.40
C HIS A 217 1.89 45.99 13.65
N GLY A 218 2.69 46.06 12.57
CA GLY A 218 4.12 45.73 12.55
C GLY A 218 4.99 46.73 11.79
N ILE A 219 4.81 48.03 12.03
CA ILE A 219 5.71 49.09 11.51
C ILE A 219 6.19 49.93 12.71
N PRO A 220 7.51 50.06 12.95
CA PRO A 220 8.03 50.83 14.07
C PRO A 220 8.16 52.32 13.74
N SER A 221 7.49 53.18 14.51
CA SER A 221 7.72 54.64 14.55
C SER A 221 8.31 55.03 15.90
N ARG A 222 9.43 55.77 15.89
CA ARG A 222 10.10 56.30 17.10
C ARG A 222 9.42 57.59 17.58
N GLU A 223 9.19 57.68 18.89
CA GLU A 223 9.32 58.87 19.76
C GLU A 223 9.22 58.33 21.21
N ALA A 224 10.13 58.69 22.13
CA ALA A 224 10.07 59.85 23.05
C ALA A 224 8.83 59.80 23.97
N THR A 225 8.92 59.90 25.31
CA THR A 225 10.06 60.17 26.24
C THR A 225 9.68 59.71 27.67
N GLU A 226 10.65 59.63 28.60
CA GLU A 226 10.46 59.79 30.08
C GLU A 226 9.58 58.70 30.81
N ASP A 227 9.64 58.42 32.12
CA ASP A 227 10.66 58.53 33.20
C ASP A 227 10.16 57.69 34.43
N VAL A 228 10.90 57.28 35.47
CA VAL A 228 12.34 57.35 35.84
C VAL A 228 12.66 56.27 36.91
N ASN A 229 13.92 55.77 36.96
CA ASN A 229 14.62 55.12 38.11
C ASN A 229 14.07 53.83 38.77
N ASP A 230 14.80 53.12 39.66
CA ASP A 230 16.21 52.61 39.79
C ASP A 230 16.20 51.67 41.06
N SER A 231 17.22 51.01 41.64
CA SER A 231 18.69 50.94 41.51
C SER A 231 19.25 49.56 41.94
N LEU A 232 20.24 49.04 41.18
CA LEU A 232 21.45 48.29 41.64
C LEU A 232 21.27 47.02 42.55
N ASP A 233 22.23 46.10 42.74
CA ASP A 233 23.67 45.95 42.38
C ASP A 233 23.89 44.56 41.72
N ARG A 234 24.70 44.37 40.67
CA ARG A 234 26.19 44.26 40.63
C ARG A 234 26.84 43.18 41.53
N LYS A 235 27.38 42.12 40.88
CA LYS A 235 28.83 41.81 40.80
C LYS A 235 29.10 40.67 39.80
N GLY A 236 30.35 40.56 39.32
CA GLY A 236 30.81 39.56 38.35
C GLY A 236 32.24 39.05 38.66
N HIS A 237 33.02 38.75 37.60
CA HIS A 237 34.26 37.93 37.53
C HIS A 237 33.97 36.40 37.46
N GLY A 238 34.66 35.58 36.66
CA GLY A 238 35.57 35.87 35.53
C GLY A 238 36.61 34.77 35.25
N CYS A 239 36.83 34.41 33.96
CA CYS A 239 37.87 33.48 33.42
C CYS A 239 37.71 31.99 33.82
N ALA A 240 37.78 30.98 32.93
CA ALA A 240 38.88 30.52 32.04
C ALA A 240 40.01 29.82 32.82
N ASP A 241 40.52 28.61 32.48
CA ASP A 241 40.26 27.63 31.39
C ASP A 241 40.50 26.18 31.92
N ASP A 242 40.17 25.13 31.15
CA ASP A 242 41.10 24.03 30.77
C ASP A 242 40.40 22.87 30.02
N ASN A 243 41.21 22.03 29.33
CA ASN A 243 40.80 21.02 28.35
C ASN A 243 41.62 19.71 28.46
N ASP A 244 41.25 18.66 27.70
CA ASP A 244 41.97 17.37 27.52
C ASP A 244 42.03 16.43 28.76
N GLY A 245 42.24 15.11 28.64
CA GLY A 245 42.29 14.24 27.45
C GLY A 245 42.96 12.87 27.74
N ALA A 246 42.78 11.88 26.83
CA ALA A 246 43.46 10.56 26.79
C ALA A 246 43.22 9.56 27.96
N ALA A 247 43.44 8.24 27.87
CA ALA A 247 43.47 7.24 26.76
C ALA A 247 43.56 5.79 27.37
N LEU A 248 43.81 4.76 26.52
CA LEU A 248 44.28 3.38 26.86
C LEU A 248 43.23 2.39 27.46
N GLU A 249 43.27 1.06 27.23
CA GLU A 249 43.76 0.23 26.10
C GLU A 249 43.28 -1.24 26.21
N GLY A 250 43.27 -2.01 25.10
CA GLY A 250 43.48 -3.48 25.07
C GLY A 250 42.30 -4.44 25.38
N GLY A 251 42.14 -5.51 24.58
CA GLY A 251 41.24 -6.64 24.91
C GLY A 251 40.73 -7.52 23.75
N VAL A 252 41.61 -8.24 23.04
CA VAL A 252 41.22 -9.12 21.90
C VAL A 252 41.02 -10.58 22.33
N TRP A 253 39.94 -11.22 21.87
CA TRP A 253 39.87 -12.67 21.63
C TRP A 253 39.28 -12.93 20.24
N ASN A 254 39.81 -13.94 19.54
CA ASN A 254 39.64 -14.10 18.09
C ASN A 254 39.22 -15.54 17.72
N ALA A 255 38.42 -15.72 16.66
CA ALA A 255 38.00 -17.03 16.16
C ALA A 255 37.71 -16.99 14.64
N ASN A 256 38.65 -17.48 13.84
CA ASN A 256 38.57 -17.49 12.37
C ASN A 256 37.95 -18.78 11.81
N SER A 257 37.05 -18.64 10.82
CA SER A 257 36.95 -19.49 9.59
C SER A 257 35.69 -19.10 8.79
N GLY A 258 35.72 -18.93 7.47
CA GLY A 258 36.84 -18.84 6.52
C GLY A 258 36.38 -18.04 5.29
N SER A 259 37.30 -17.37 4.58
CA SER A 259 36.96 -16.28 3.65
C SER A 259 36.59 -16.72 2.23
N SER A 260 35.65 -15.99 1.64
CA SER A 260 35.60 -15.68 0.21
C SER A 260 35.47 -14.17 0.11
N GLU A 261 36.50 -13.49 -0.38
CA GLU A 261 36.62 -12.03 -0.28
C GLU A 261 35.77 -11.31 -1.34
N ALA A 262 34.58 -10.87 -0.93
CA ALA A 262 33.88 -9.80 -1.64
C ALA A 262 34.23 -8.46 -0.97
N CYS A 263 34.84 -7.53 -1.72
CA CYS A 263 35.05 -6.16 -1.25
C CYS A 263 33.70 -5.45 -1.08
N SER A 264 33.14 -5.50 0.12
CA SER A 264 31.86 -4.85 0.47
C SER A 264 32.05 -3.35 0.66
N TYR A 265 32.13 -2.61 -0.45
CA TYR A 265 32.06 -1.15 -0.42
C TYR A 265 30.69 -0.72 0.12
N SER A 266 30.68 0.10 1.17
CA SER A 266 29.47 0.74 1.70
C SER A 266 29.47 2.23 1.36
N LEU A 267 28.38 2.74 0.78
CA LEU A 267 28.19 4.17 0.56
C LEU A 267 27.33 4.78 1.66
N SER A 268 27.63 6.02 2.03
CA SER A 268 26.81 6.83 2.93
C SER A 268 25.52 7.27 2.23
N VAL A 269 24.41 7.32 2.97
CA VAL A 269 23.17 7.96 2.54
C VAL A 269 22.95 9.19 3.41
N GLU A 270 22.98 10.37 2.80
CA GLU A 270 22.93 11.66 3.49
C GLU A 270 21.56 12.32 3.26
N PRO A 271 20.87 12.82 4.30
CA PRO A 271 19.72 13.69 4.11
C PRO A 271 20.18 15.01 3.49
N ILE A 272 19.29 15.70 2.79
CA ILE A 272 19.61 17.00 2.17
C ILE A 272 18.88 18.12 2.90
N ASP A 273 19.63 19.04 3.49
CA ASP A 273 19.08 20.26 4.09
C ASP A 273 18.63 21.22 2.99
N ILE A 274 17.32 21.40 2.84
CA ILE A 274 16.71 22.17 1.75
C ILE A 274 16.27 23.55 2.22
N ALA A 275 16.77 24.58 1.53
CA ALA A 275 16.39 25.98 1.73
C ALA A 275 15.34 26.46 0.71
N GLY A 276 14.62 27.53 1.05
CA GLY A 276 13.62 28.15 0.17
C GLY A 276 12.22 27.57 0.38
N GLU A 277 11.75 26.76 -0.57
CA GLU A 277 10.42 26.13 -0.51
C GLU A 277 10.35 24.96 0.49
N PRO A 278 9.19 24.71 1.14
CA PRO A 278 9.07 23.64 2.13
C PRO A 278 9.36 22.24 1.55
N ILE A 279 10.19 21.47 2.25
CA ILE A 279 10.66 20.13 1.85
C ILE A 279 9.51 19.15 1.61
N GLU A 280 8.37 19.34 2.27
CA GLU A 280 7.16 18.53 2.11
C GLU A 280 6.51 18.69 0.73
N LYS A 281 6.93 19.66 -0.10
CA LYS A 281 6.62 19.67 -1.55
C LYS A 281 7.26 18.49 -2.28
N LEU A 282 8.42 17.99 -1.82
CA LEU A 282 9.10 16.80 -2.34
C LEU A 282 8.62 15.50 -1.68
N PHE A 283 7.72 15.55 -0.70
CA PHE A 283 7.02 14.39 -0.15
C PHE A 283 5.90 13.96 -1.13
N ILE A 284 6.33 13.50 -2.29
CA ILE A 284 5.51 13.09 -3.44
C ILE A 284 6.01 11.76 -3.99
N TRP A 285 5.12 10.98 -4.60
CA TRP A 285 5.46 9.71 -5.26
C TRP A 285 4.78 9.56 -6.61
N GLY A 286 5.45 8.89 -7.55
CA GLY A 286 4.97 8.78 -8.94
C GLY A 286 4.89 10.14 -9.66
N HIS A 287 5.66 11.11 -9.20
CA HIS A 287 6.15 12.24 -9.99
C HIS A 287 7.18 11.74 -11.01
N SER A 288 7.67 12.65 -11.84
CA SER A 288 8.87 12.46 -12.65
C SER A 288 9.94 13.47 -12.25
N ALA A 289 11.21 13.18 -12.57
CA ALA A 289 12.30 14.13 -12.38
C ALA A 289 13.37 13.94 -13.47
N THR A 290 14.01 15.04 -13.86
CA THR A 290 15.10 15.09 -14.85
C THR A 290 16.17 16.07 -14.41
N THR A 291 17.43 15.76 -14.71
CA THR A 291 18.57 16.66 -14.45
C THR A 291 18.79 17.62 -15.63
N ILE A 292 19.02 18.90 -15.34
CA ILE A 292 19.56 19.89 -16.28
C ILE A 292 20.71 20.64 -15.61
N HIS A 293 21.93 20.51 -16.13
CA HIS A 293 23.15 20.98 -15.48
C HIS A 293 23.18 20.53 -14.00
N ASN A 294 23.31 21.47 -13.05
CA ASN A 294 23.38 21.19 -11.61
C ASN A 294 22.00 21.26 -10.92
N LYS A 295 20.90 21.11 -11.66
CA LYS A 295 19.53 21.26 -11.17
C LYS A 295 18.69 20.02 -11.45
N VAL A 296 17.87 19.65 -10.48
CA VAL A 296 16.84 18.60 -10.63
C VAL A 296 15.49 19.27 -10.82
N ILE A 297 14.85 19.02 -11.97
CA ILE A 297 13.50 19.48 -12.28
C ILE A 297 12.54 18.33 -12.03
N ALA A 298 11.67 18.45 -11.02
CA ALA A 298 10.66 17.48 -10.66
C ALA A 298 9.25 17.98 -11.02
N PHE A 299 8.39 17.09 -11.53
CA PHE A 299 7.02 17.45 -11.93
C PHE A 299 5.94 16.50 -11.38
N GLY A 300 4.91 17.10 -10.79
CA GLY A 300 3.65 16.45 -10.47
C GLY A 300 3.71 15.38 -9.38
N GLY A 301 3.10 14.21 -9.62
CA GLY A 301 3.00 13.11 -8.66
C GLY A 301 1.78 13.19 -7.74
N PHE A 302 1.84 12.50 -6.60
CA PHE A 302 0.83 12.54 -5.54
C PHE A 302 1.49 12.73 -4.17
N GLY A 303 0.91 13.56 -3.31
CA GLY A 303 1.47 13.90 -2.00
C GLY A 303 1.47 15.41 -1.80
N GLY A 304 2.59 15.97 -1.36
CA GLY A 304 2.82 17.40 -1.20
C GLY A 304 2.12 18.01 0.02
N MET A 305 2.51 19.24 0.34
CA MET A 305 1.98 20.05 1.45
C MET A 305 0.45 20.04 1.61
N GLY A 306 -0.01 19.88 2.85
CA GLY A 306 -1.43 19.79 3.20
C GLY A 306 -2.05 18.42 2.90
N ARG A 307 -3.33 18.39 2.51
CA ARG A 307 -4.01 17.13 2.17
C ARG A 307 -3.43 16.54 0.89
N HIS A 308 -2.89 15.33 0.97
CA HIS A 308 -2.31 14.63 -0.18
C HIS A 308 -3.29 14.56 -1.36
N ALA A 309 -2.85 15.11 -2.49
CA ALA A 309 -3.57 15.17 -3.75
C ALA A 309 -2.57 14.92 -4.89
N ARG A 310 -3.05 14.80 -6.13
CA ARG A 310 -2.15 14.89 -7.28
C ARG A 310 -1.67 16.33 -7.45
N ARG A 311 -0.44 16.49 -7.94
CA ARG A 311 0.21 17.78 -8.19
C ARG A 311 0.45 17.98 -9.68
N ASN A 312 0.58 19.24 -10.06
CA ASN A 312 1.17 19.72 -11.32
C ASN A 312 2.16 20.85 -11.02
N ASP A 313 2.77 20.83 -9.84
CA ASP A 313 3.80 21.77 -9.46
C ASP A 313 5.10 21.37 -10.18
N LEU A 314 5.78 22.36 -10.74
CA LEU A 314 7.08 22.22 -11.39
C LEU A 314 8.13 22.75 -10.42
N LEU A 315 8.91 21.85 -9.85
CA LEU A 315 9.84 22.13 -8.77
C LEU A 315 11.27 22.09 -9.33
N GLN A 316 12.01 23.17 -9.15
CA GLN A 316 13.43 23.27 -9.44
C GLN A 316 14.20 23.14 -8.13
N PHE A 317 15.05 22.13 -8.02
CA PHE A 317 15.98 21.96 -6.92
C PHE A 317 17.40 22.18 -7.42
N ASP A 318 18.07 23.21 -6.90
CA ASP A 318 19.42 23.59 -7.29
C ASP A 318 20.44 22.94 -6.34
N MET A 319 21.33 22.10 -6.88
CA MET A 319 22.24 21.27 -6.07
C MET A 319 23.54 21.97 -5.68
N LEU A 320 23.80 23.19 -6.16
CA LEU A 320 24.94 24.00 -5.68
C LEU A 320 24.57 24.82 -4.44
N SER A 321 23.33 25.31 -4.41
CA SER A 321 22.80 26.15 -3.33
C SER A 321 21.88 25.40 -2.36
N TYR A 322 21.53 24.15 -2.66
CA TYR A 322 20.51 23.36 -1.97
C TYR A 322 19.16 24.08 -1.83
N THR A 323 18.82 24.94 -2.81
CA THR A 323 17.56 25.70 -2.80
C THR A 323 16.48 25.03 -3.64
N LEU A 324 15.31 24.84 -3.04
CA LEU A 324 14.09 24.39 -3.72
C LEU A 324 13.22 25.60 -4.08
N GLN A 325 12.72 25.64 -5.31
CA GLN A 325 11.92 26.72 -5.87
C GLN A 325 10.77 26.16 -6.71
N THR A 326 9.58 26.77 -6.65
CA THR A 326 8.50 26.48 -7.60
C THR A 326 8.64 27.36 -8.83
N ILE A 327 8.74 26.76 -10.02
CA ILE A 327 8.64 27.48 -11.29
C ILE A 327 7.16 27.81 -11.51
N ASN A 328 6.81 29.09 -11.35
CA ASN A 328 5.42 29.58 -11.36
C ASN A 328 4.97 29.96 -12.77
N VAL A 329 4.40 29.00 -13.48
CA VAL A 329 4.05 29.13 -14.91
C VAL A 329 2.59 28.82 -15.20
N GLU A 330 2.00 29.61 -16.10
CA GLU A 330 0.63 29.48 -16.57
C GLU A 330 0.49 28.33 -17.60
N ASP A 331 -0.75 27.99 -17.96
CA ASP A 331 -1.11 26.93 -18.93
C ASP A 331 -0.43 25.56 -18.71
N ARG A 332 -0.06 25.26 -17.46
CA ARG A 332 0.62 24.03 -17.05
C ARG A 332 -0.26 22.76 -17.11
N PRO A 333 0.34 21.56 -17.26
CA PRO A 333 -0.41 20.31 -17.43
C PRO A 333 -1.31 19.98 -16.24
N SER A 334 -2.34 19.16 -16.46
CA SER A 334 -3.27 18.73 -15.41
C SER A 334 -2.58 17.91 -14.29
N PRO A 335 -3.02 18.00 -13.00
CA PRO A 335 -2.42 17.31 -11.86
C PRO A 335 -2.39 15.78 -12.02
N ARG A 336 -1.20 15.19 -12.11
CA ARG A 336 -1.01 13.83 -12.64
C ARG A 336 0.06 13.02 -11.92
N LEU A 337 -0.13 11.71 -11.83
CA LEU A 337 0.87 10.75 -11.34
C LEU A 337 1.10 9.62 -12.35
N GLY A 338 2.28 9.00 -12.31
CA GLY A 338 2.66 7.87 -13.16
C GLY A 338 2.84 8.23 -14.63
N HIS A 339 3.15 9.50 -14.91
CA HIS A 339 3.65 9.95 -16.20
C HIS A 339 5.17 9.73 -16.26
N THR A 340 5.77 9.88 -17.44
CA THR A 340 7.23 10.06 -17.57
C THR A 340 7.52 11.52 -17.91
N SER A 341 8.75 11.95 -17.61
CA SER A 341 9.32 13.15 -18.23
C SER A 341 10.66 12.80 -18.89
N SER A 342 11.09 13.62 -19.86
CA SER A 342 12.26 13.37 -20.70
C SER A 342 12.79 14.69 -21.23
N LEU A 343 14.07 14.95 -21.02
CA LEU A 343 14.75 16.18 -21.43
C LEU A 343 15.44 15.98 -22.78
N VAL A 344 15.20 16.88 -23.75
CA VAL A 344 15.85 16.86 -25.07
C VAL A 344 16.30 18.28 -25.40
N GLY A 345 17.59 18.58 -25.18
CA GLY A 345 18.06 19.98 -25.09
C GLY A 345 17.34 20.71 -23.95
N ASP A 346 17.05 22.01 -24.12
CA ASP A 346 16.35 22.83 -23.10
C ASP A 346 14.81 22.60 -23.07
N ARG A 347 14.35 21.42 -23.49
CA ARG A 347 12.94 21.07 -23.63
C ARG A 347 12.58 19.83 -22.82
N LEU A 348 11.72 20.01 -21.82
CA LEU A 348 11.22 18.93 -20.98
C LEU A 348 9.86 18.44 -21.51
N TYR A 349 9.83 17.23 -22.05
CA TYR A 349 8.63 16.55 -22.52
C TYR A 349 8.01 15.74 -21.37
N VAL A 350 6.70 15.86 -21.14
CA VAL A 350 5.93 15.09 -20.15
C VAL A 350 4.87 14.27 -20.88
N VAL A 351 4.84 12.95 -20.66
CA VAL A 351 4.01 12.00 -21.44
C VAL A 351 3.04 11.24 -20.53
N GLY A 352 1.74 11.36 -20.80
CA GLY A 352 0.68 10.53 -20.24
C GLY A 352 0.48 10.67 -18.72
N GLY A 353 0.23 9.54 -18.05
CA GLY A 353 -0.07 9.46 -16.62
C GLY A 353 -1.57 9.37 -16.32
N ARG A 354 -2.00 9.78 -15.12
CA ARG A 354 -3.44 9.84 -14.74
C ARG A 354 -3.78 10.93 -13.74
N THR A 355 -4.95 11.56 -13.89
CA THR A 355 -5.49 12.61 -12.99
C THR A 355 -6.39 12.06 -11.88
N ASP A 356 -7.02 10.91 -12.11
CA ASP A 356 -7.84 10.17 -11.13
C ASP A 356 -7.75 8.65 -11.44
N PRO A 357 -8.39 7.73 -10.68
CA PRO A 357 -8.31 6.30 -10.95
C PRO A 357 -8.87 5.86 -12.32
N THR A 358 -9.76 6.65 -12.91
CA THR A 358 -10.47 6.38 -14.18
C THR A 358 -9.97 7.23 -15.35
N CYS A 359 -9.55 8.47 -15.12
CA CYS A 359 -9.01 9.34 -16.16
C CYS A 359 -7.50 9.10 -16.36
N ILE A 360 -7.18 8.24 -17.32
CA ILE A 360 -5.83 7.94 -17.80
C ILE A 360 -5.54 8.81 -19.04
N LEU A 361 -4.33 9.34 -19.12
CA LEU A 361 -3.95 10.37 -20.07
C LEU A 361 -3.11 9.84 -21.23
N LYS A 362 -3.25 10.49 -22.39
CA LYS A 362 -2.45 10.29 -23.61
C LYS A 362 -1.79 11.56 -24.15
N ASP A 363 -1.84 12.65 -23.39
CA ASP A 363 -1.31 13.94 -23.79
C ASP A 363 0.22 14.01 -23.67
N VAL A 364 0.82 14.83 -24.54
CA VAL A 364 2.24 15.15 -24.54
C VAL A 364 2.36 16.65 -24.28
N TRP A 365 3.04 17.01 -23.22
CA TRP A 365 3.28 18.40 -22.84
C TRP A 365 4.75 18.74 -22.98
N LEU A 366 5.03 19.90 -23.55
CA LEU A 366 6.37 20.45 -23.72
C LEU A 366 6.54 21.63 -22.78
N PHE A 367 7.54 21.60 -21.91
CA PHE A 367 8.03 22.78 -21.22
C PHE A 367 9.32 23.26 -21.88
N ASN A 368 9.29 24.47 -22.46
CA ASN A 368 10.50 25.16 -22.88
C ASN A 368 11.10 25.86 -21.66
N ILE A 369 12.28 25.42 -21.23
CA ILE A 369 12.93 25.91 -20.00
C ILE A 369 13.39 27.36 -20.19
N THR A 370 13.97 27.70 -21.35
CA THR A 370 14.46 29.05 -21.67
C THR A 370 13.34 30.09 -21.79
N GLN A 371 12.11 29.67 -22.11
CA GLN A 371 10.93 30.54 -22.22
C GLN A 371 9.99 30.44 -21.00
N GLU A 372 10.33 29.59 -20.02
CA GLU A 372 9.47 29.16 -18.91
C GLU A 372 8.00 28.89 -19.34
N LYS A 373 7.79 28.22 -20.47
CA LYS A 373 6.47 28.06 -21.08
C LYS A 373 6.07 26.61 -21.36
N TRP A 374 4.88 26.25 -20.90
CA TRP A 374 4.19 25.01 -21.31
C TRP A 374 3.47 25.15 -22.65
N THR A 375 3.49 24.06 -23.43
CA THR A 375 2.74 23.88 -24.68
C THR A 375 2.20 22.46 -24.73
N LEU A 376 0.91 22.28 -25.01
CA LEU A 376 0.33 20.98 -25.36
C LEU A 376 0.72 20.64 -26.80
N LEU A 377 1.39 19.50 -27.03
CA LEU A 377 1.84 19.10 -28.37
C LEU A 377 0.82 18.23 -29.10
N GLU A 378 0.35 18.71 -30.24
CA GLU A 378 -0.34 17.89 -31.24
C GLU A 378 0.68 17.02 -31.98
N CYS A 379 0.82 15.77 -31.54
CA CYS A 379 1.76 14.81 -32.13
C CYS A 379 1.09 13.98 -33.24
N THR A 380 1.80 13.70 -34.33
CA THR A 380 1.30 12.90 -35.46
C THR A 380 1.84 11.46 -35.43
N GLY A 381 1.46 10.61 -36.40
CA GLY A 381 1.96 9.23 -36.52
C GLY A 381 1.12 8.20 -35.75
N SER A 382 1.76 7.18 -35.16
CA SER A 382 1.12 6.14 -34.34
C SER A 382 0.93 6.64 -32.90
N PRO A 383 -0.25 7.16 -32.51
CA PRO A 383 -0.38 7.96 -31.29
C PRO A 383 -0.17 7.12 -30.03
N PHE A 384 0.55 7.68 -29.05
CA PHE A 384 0.65 7.14 -27.70
C PHE A 384 -0.75 6.86 -27.12
N SER A 385 -1.03 5.60 -26.77
CA SER A 385 -2.32 5.20 -26.19
C SER A 385 -2.40 5.60 -24.71
N PRO A 386 -3.60 5.88 -24.14
CA PRO A 386 -3.73 6.31 -22.75
C PRO A 386 -3.11 5.31 -21.78
N ARG A 387 -2.03 5.70 -21.09
CA ARG A 387 -1.36 4.82 -20.13
C ARG A 387 -0.57 5.57 -19.06
N HIS A 388 -0.32 4.87 -17.97
CA HIS A 388 0.53 5.33 -16.89
C HIS A 388 1.46 4.21 -16.41
N ARG A 389 2.55 4.56 -15.70
CA ARG A 389 3.59 3.61 -15.24
C ARG A 389 4.27 2.86 -16.39
N HIS A 390 4.26 3.42 -17.59
CA HIS A 390 5.25 3.15 -18.63
C HIS A 390 6.62 3.69 -18.18
N ALA A 391 7.70 3.26 -18.84
CA ALA A 391 9.00 3.90 -18.73
C ALA A 391 9.36 4.61 -20.05
N ALA A 392 10.35 5.50 -20.00
CA ALA A 392 10.86 6.22 -21.15
C ALA A 392 12.38 6.41 -21.05
N ALA A 393 13.04 6.55 -22.19
CA ALA A 393 14.47 6.88 -22.29
C ALA A 393 14.74 7.75 -23.53
N VAL A 394 15.71 8.65 -23.44
CA VAL A 394 16.08 9.58 -24.52
C VAL A 394 17.34 9.09 -25.22
N LEU A 395 17.34 9.01 -26.56
CA LEU A 395 18.56 8.82 -27.34
C LEU A 395 18.54 9.71 -28.58
N GLY A 396 19.50 10.64 -28.66
CA GLY A 396 19.45 11.74 -29.64
C GLY A 396 18.16 12.55 -29.47
N SER A 397 17.54 12.94 -30.58
CA SER A 397 16.24 13.62 -30.62
C SER A 397 15.02 12.68 -30.49
N LYS A 398 15.17 11.50 -29.87
CA LYS A 398 14.10 10.49 -29.79
C LYS A 398 13.82 10.05 -28.36
N ILE A 399 12.54 10.13 -27.98
CA ILE A 399 12.01 9.73 -26.68
C ILE A 399 11.34 8.36 -26.86
N TYR A 400 12.06 7.29 -26.52
CA TYR A 400 11.59 5.92 -26.57
C TYR A 400 10.69 5.63 -25.35
N VAL A 401 9.57 4.93 -25.55
CA VAL A 401 8.57 4.63 -24.52
C VAL A 401 8.14 3.16 -24.61
N PHE A 402 8.21 2.42 -23.50
CA PHE A 402 7.79 1.02 -23.41
C PHE A 402 6.68 0.77 -22.40
N GLY A 403 5.77 -0.15 -22.78
CA GLY A 403 4.81 -0.79 -21.87
C GLY A 403 3.89 0.19 -21.15
N GLY A 404 3.60 -0.08 -19.87
CA GLY A 404 2.66 0.69 -19.04
C GLY A 404 1.29 0.03 -18.85
N LEU A 405 0.40 0.72 -18.14
CA LEU A 405 -0.93 0.22 -17.75
C LEU A 405 -2.06 1.16 -18.25
N GLU A 406 -3.07 0.58 -18.90
CA GLU A 406 -4.35 1.19 -19.26
C GLU A 406 -5.49 0.42 -18.54
N ASN A 407 -6.02 0.98 -17.45
CA ASN A 407 -6.96 0.31 -16.54
C ASN A 407 -6.36 -1.00 -15.99
N ASP A 408 -6.86 -2.17 -16.40
CA ASP A 408 -6.30 -3.49 -16.06
C ASP A 408 -5.47 -4.10 -17.21
N ARG A 409 -5.35 -3.42 -18.37
CA ARG A 409 -4.55 -3.90 -19.50
C ARG A 409 -3.12 -3.42 -19.41
N ILE A 410 -2.19 -4.36 -19.43
CA ILE A 410 -0.74 -4.11 -19.45
C ILE A 410 -0.24 -4.15 -20.90
N SER A 411 0.54 -3.14 -21.30
CA SER A 411 1.03 -3.01 -22.68
C SER A 411 2.44 -3.58 -22.85
N SER A 412 2.72 -4.08 -24.06
CA SER A 412 4.05 -4.39 -24.61
C SER A 412 4.44 -3.46 -25.78
N SER A 413 3.61 -2.46 -26.09
CA SER A 413 3.83 -1.52 -27.20
C SER A 413 5.09 -0.69 -26.96
N PHE A 414 5.98 -0.69 -27.95
CA PHE A 414 7.24 0.04 -27.97
C PHE A 414 7.19 1.09 -29.09
N ILE A 415 7.28 2.36 -28.72
CA ILE A 415 7.17 3.48 -29.65
C ILE A 415 8.24 4.53 -29.33
N PHE A 416 8.54 5.43 -30.26
CA PHE A 416 9.30 6.65 -29.95
C PHE A 416 8.60 7.90 -30.48
N LEU A 417 8.74 9.01 -29.74
CA LEU A 417 8.46 10.35 -30.23
C LEU A 417 9.75 10.96 -30.76
N ASP A 418 9.72 11.39 -32.01
CA ASP A 418 10.76 12.22 -32.63
C ASP A 418 10.54 13.68 -32.20
N SER A 419 11.51 14.30 -31.50
CA SER A 419 11.37 15.64 -30.92
C SER A 419 11.41 16.77 -31.94
N ASP A 420 11.91 16.48 -33.14
CA ASP A 420 12.19 17.48 -34.17
C ASP A 420 10.98 17.61 -35.11
N SER A 421 10.33 16.48 -35.41
CA SER A 421 9.10 16.39 -36.21
C SER A 421 7.80 16.25 -35.40
N HIS A 422 7.88 16.05 -34.08
CA HIS A 422 6.76 15.70 -33.19
C HIS A 422 5.92 14.51 -33.70
N HIS A 423 6.58 13.52 -34.30
CA HIS A 423 5.97 12.33 -34.88
C HIS A 423 6.21 11.09 -34.01
N TRP A 424 5.14 10.37 -33.65
CA TRP A 424 5.23 9.07 -33.00
C TRP A 424 5.39 7.95 -34.02
N LYS A 425 6.39 7.08 -33.83
CA LYS A 425 6.59 5.89 -34.64
C LYS A 425 6.62 4.64 -33.76
N GLU A 426 5.87 3.61 -34.16
CA GLU A 426 5.92 2.30 -33.52
C GLU A 426 7.12 1.48 -34.00
N ILE A 427 7.73 0.73 -33.07
CA ILE A 427 8.96 -0.03 -33.29
C ILE A 427 8.63 -1.53 -33.35
N GLN A 428 8.58 -2.07 -34.56
CA GLN A 428 8.58 -3.50 -34.83
C GLN A 428 9.99 -4.06 -34.59
N GLY A 429 10.39 -4.16 -33.31
CA GLY A 429 11.72 -4.63 -32.91
C GLY A 429 11.86 -6.14 -33.05
N GLY A 430 12.90 -6.61 -33.74
CA GLY A 430 13.22 -8.03 -33.85
C GLY A 430 13.81 -8.63 -32.56
N GLY A 431 14.04 -9.94 -32.55
CA GLY A 431 14.77 -10.62 -31.48
C GLY A 431 13.92 -11.01 -30.26
N GLU A 432 14.55 -10.97 -29.07
CA GLU A 432 13.94 -11.39 -27.80
C GLU A 432 13.03 -10.28 -27.24
N GLN A 433 11.89 -10.04 -27.88
CA GLN A 433 10.99 -8.95 -27.49
C GLN A 433 10.50 -9.12 -26.02
N PRO A 434 10.59 -8.09 -25.17
CA PRO A 434 10.12 -8.16 -23.79
C PRO A 434 8.60 -8.34 -23.69
N CYS A 435 8.15 -9.09 -22.69
CA CYS A 435 6.72 -9.18 -22.35
C CYS A 435 6.15 -7.82 -21.89
N GLY A 436 4.83 -7.66 -22.02
CA GLY A 436 4.12 -6.49 -21.51
C GLY A 436 4.31 -6.31 -20.01
N ARG A 437 4.57 -5.08 -19.57
CA ARG A 437 4.97 -4.77 -18.19
C ARG A 437 4.71 -3.30 -17.83
N HIS A 438 4.46 -3.03 -16.56
CA HIS A 438 4.43 -1.68 -15.99
C HIS A 438 5.42 -1.54 -14.82
N SER A 439 5.74 -0.30 -14.43
CA SER A 439 6.62 0.01 -13.30
C SER A 439 8.01 -0.65 -13.37
N HIS A 440 8.49 -0.88 -14.58
CA HIS A 440 9.89 -1.08 -14.93
C HIS A 440 10.59 0.28 -15.04
N SER A 441 11.90 0.28 -15.26
CA SER A 441 12.68 1.48 -15.63
C SER A 441 13.40 1.27 -16.95
N MET A 442 13.75 2.37 -17.63
CA MET A 442 14.54 2.40 -18.87
C MET A 442 15.63 3.48 -18.78
N VAL A 443 16.78 3.24 -19.39
CA VAL A 443 17.84 4.24 -19.62
C VAL A 443 18.48 4.03 -20.99
N SER A 444 19.23 5.00 -21.48
CA SER A 444 20.01 4.91 -22.72
C SER A 444 21.51 4.90 -22.44
N TYR A 445 22.28 4.12 -23.18
CA TYR A 445 23.74 4.14 -23.15
C TYR A 445 24.32 3.71 -24.50
N GLY A 446 25.23 4.50 -25.06
CA GLY A 446 25.72 4.28 -26.44
C GLY A 446 24.54 4.30 -27.43
N SER A 447 24.51 3.35 -28.37
CA SER A 447 23.40 3.14 -29.31
C SER A 447 22.26 2.26 -28.78
N HIS A 448 22.18 2.05 -27.45
CA HIS A 448 21.30 1.06 -26.86
C HIS A 448 20.33 1.66 -25.83
N ILE A 449 19.10 1.17 -25.81
CA ILE A 449 18.13 1.40 -24.74
C ILE A 449 18.11 0.16 -23.84
N TYR A 450 18.41 0.34 -22.54
CA TYR A 450 18.38 -0.71 -21.53
C TYR A 450 17.08 -0.64 -20.74
N MET A 451 16.51 -1.80 -20.41
CA MET A 451 15.28 -1.92 -19.62
C MET A 451 15.41 -3.04 -18.58
N PHE A 452 14.99 -2.78 -17.34
CA PHE A 452 15.04 -3.76 -16.25
C PHE A 452 13.69 -3.94 -15.53
N GLY A 453 13.37 -5.20 -15.24
CA GLY A 453 12.35 -5.61 -14.28
C GLY A 453 10.93 -5.14 -14.58
N GLY A 454 10.16 -4.81 -13.53
CA GLY A 454 8.74 -4.42 -13.60
C GLY A 454 7.77 -5.49 -13.09
N TYR A 455 6.50 -5.39 -13.51
CA TYR A 455 5.42 -6.32 -13.19
C TYR A 455 4.59 -6.60 -14.45
N ASP A 456 4.32 -7.88 -14.75
CA ASP A 456 3.63 -8.34 -15.98
C ASP A 456 2.10 -8.55 -15.83
N GLY A 457 1.60 -8.54 -14.60
CA GLY A 457 0.21 -8.88 -14.26
C GLY A 457 0.13 -10.00 -13.24
N GLU A 458 1.07 -10.95 -13.28
CA GLU A 458 1.09 -12.15 -12.43
C GLU A 458 2.27 -12.14 -11.43
N LYS A 459 3.41 -11.56 -11.79
CA LYS A 459 4.68 -11.64 -11.03
C LYS A 459 5.56 -10.40 -11.20
N THR A 460 6.52 -10.25 -10.28
CA THR A 460 7.63 -9.30 -10.45
C THR A 460 8.67 -9.86 -11.42
N LEU A 461 9.36 -8.96 -12.10
CA LEU A 461 10.33 -9.27 -13.14
C LEU A 461 11.74 -8.80 -12.72
N GLY A 462 12.76 -9.56 -13.12
CA GLY A 462 14.18 -9.28 -12.85
C GLY A 462 15.07 -9.58 -14.05
N ASP A 463 14.48 -9.48 -15.25
CA ASP A 463 15.17 -9.59 -16.53
C ASP A 463 15.71 -8.22 -16.97
N LEU A 464 16.94 -8.23 -17.51
CA LEU A 464 17.54 -7.11 -18.20
C LEU A 464 17.41 -7.35 -19.72
N TYR A 465 17.04 -6.30 -20.44
CA TYR A 465 17.06 -6.26 -21.90
C TYR A 465 17.87 -5.07 -22.39
N SER A 466 18.49 -5.24 -23.57
CA SER A 466 19.01 -4.16 -24.38
C SER A 466 18.34 -4.15 -25.75
N PHE A 467 18.05 -2.96 -26.26
CA PHE A 467 17.56 -2.73 -27.62
C PHE A 467 18.59 -1.90 -28.38
N ASP A 468 19.18 -2.46 -29.43
CA ASP A 468 20.05 -1.72 -30.35
C ASP A 468 19.16 -0.88 -31.29
N THR A 469 19.31 0.45 -31.24
CA THR A 469 18.52 1.37 -32.06
C THR A 469 18.96 1.45 -33.52
N ASN A 470 20.14 0.91 -33.85
CA ASN A 470 20.67 0.83 -35.21
C ASN A 470 20.22 -0.47 -35.89
N ALA A 471 20.34 -1.60 -35.17
CA ALA A 471 19.89 -2.91 -35.65
C ALA A 471 18.37 -3.14 -35.50
N CYS A 472 17.67 -2.29 -34.74
CA CYS A 472 16.26 -2.44 -34.37
C CYS A 472 15.95 -3.79 -33.70
N TYR A 473 16.84 -4.26 -32.81
CA TYR A 473 16.84 -5.62 -32.29
C TYR A 473 16.87 -5.66 -30.75
N TRP A 474 15.95 -6.43 -30.16
CA TRP A 474 15.91 -6.74 -28.73
C TRP A 474 16.76 -7.95 -28.40
N LYS A 475 17.56 -7.84 -27.35
CA LYS A 475 18.38 -8.91 -26.79
C LYS A 475 18.11 -9.00 -25.29
N LYS A 476 17.94 -10.22 -24.78
CA LYS A 476 17.91 -10.46 -23.33
C LYS A 476 19.35 -10.56 -22.83
N GLU A 477 19.69 -9.74 -21.85
CA GLU A 477 21.07 -9.58 -21.43
C GLU A 477 21.44 -10.56 -20.32
N ASN A 478 22.24 -11.56 -20.69
CA ASN A 478 22.94 -12.42 -19.74
C ASN A 478 24.27 -11.73 -19.36
N ILE A 479 24.43 -11.47 -18.06
CA ILE A 479 25.48 -10.65 -17.44
C ILE A 479 26.14 -11.50 -16.34
N ALA A 480 27.46 -11.33 -16.12
CA ALA A 480 28.19 -12.06 -15.09
C ALA A 480 27.88 -11.52 -13.67
N GLY A 481 28.11 -12.34 -12.64
CA GLY A 481 27.85 -11.96 -11.24
C GLY A 481 26.41 -12.17 -10.79
N ILE A 482 26.05 -11.61 -9.64
CA ILE A 482 24.72 -11.78 -9.03
C ILE A 482 23.74 -10.80 -9.69
N THR A 483 22.68 -11.32 -10.32
CA THR A 483 21.64 -10.48 -10.93
C THR A 483 20.72 -9.87 -9.86
N PRO A 484 20.39 -8.57 -9.92
CA PRO A 484 19.50 -7.92 -8.96
C PRO A 484 18.12 -8.59 -8.86
N ASN A 485 17.63 -8.76 -7.62
CA ASN A 485 16.33 -9.35 -7.32
C ASN A 485 15.15 -8.71 -8.10
N ALA A 486 14.22 -9.57 -8.55
CA ALA A 486 13.08 -9.22 -9.39
C ALA A 486 12.12 -8.21 -8.73
N ARG A 487 12.04 -7.00 -9.29
CA ARG A 487 11.44 -5.82 -8.64
C ARG A 487 10.75 -4.84 -9.61
N PHE A 488 9.80 -4.09 -9.07
CA PHE A 488 9.06 -3.02 -9.76
C PHE A 488 9.03 -1.73 -8.91
N SER A 489 8.76 -0.59 -9.54
CA SER A 489 8.82 0.73 -8.87
C SER A 489 10.18 1.05 -8.21
N HIS A 490 11.25 0.44 -8.72
CA HIS A 490 12.63 0.85 -8.53
C HIS A 490 12.94 2.08 -9.40
N ALA A 491 14.12 2.66 -9.22
CA ALA A 491 14.71 3.60 -10.18
C ALA A 491 15.94 2.97 -10.85
N MET A 492 16.25 3.41 -12.07
CA MET A 492 17.46 3.03 -12.81
C MET A 492 18.11 4.29 -13.39
N PHE A 493 19.44 4.35 -13.39
CA PHE A 493 20.22 5.52 -13.82
C PHE A 493 21.49 5.08 -14.56
N VAL A 494 22.16 6.03 -15.21
CA VAL A 494 23.47 5.86 -15.85
C VAL A 494 24.48 6.77 -15.17
N TYR A 495 25.63 6.23 -14.80
CA TYR A 495 26.75 6.99 -14.25
C TYR A 495 28.05 6.44 -14.83
N LYS A 496 28.76 7.27 -15.62
CA LYS A 496 29.97 6.86 -16.36
C LYS A 496 29.70 5.56 -17.16
N ASN A 497 30.47 4.50 -16.97
CA ASN A 497 30.31 3.17 -17.58
C ASN A 497 29.33 2.23 -16.83
N TYR A 498 28.62 2.72 -15.81
CA TYR A 498 27.75 1.91 -14.97
C TYR A 498 26.25 2.21 -15.18
N ILE A 499 25.42 1.18 -15.24
CA ILE A 499 23.95 1.30 -15.08
C ILE A 499 23.58 0.88 -13.66
N GLY A 500 23.04 1.80 -12.87
CA GLY A 500 22.67 1.53 -11.48
C GLY A 500 21.17 1.33 -11.29
N ILE A 501 20.80 0.42 -10.40
CA ILE A 501 19.42 0.10 -9.99
C ILE A 501 19.32 0.22 -8.47
N ILE A 502 18.29 0.94 -7.98
CA ILE A 502 18.08 1.19 -6.55
C ILE A 502 16.59 1.15 -6.17
N GLY A 503 16.33 0.68 -4.94
CA GLY A 503 14.99 0.65 -4.35
C GLY A 503 14.00 -0.33 -5.00
N GLY A 504 12.70 -0.02 -4.86
CA GLY A 504 11.58 -0.76 -5.43
C GLY A 504 10.93 -1.82 -4.53
N CYS A 505 9.91 -2.49 -5.07
CA CYS A 505 9.15 -3.58 -4.43
C CYS A 505 9.44 -4.93 -5.12
N PRO A 506 9.47 -6.06 -4.39
CA PRO A 506 9.12 -6.23 -2.97
C PRO A 506 10.19 -5.66 -2.03
N VAL A 507 9.72 -5.06 -0.92
CA VAL A 507 10.60 -4.53 0.14
C VAL A 507 11.08 -5.72 0.97
N THR A 508 12.28 -6.19 0.68
CA THR A 508 13.02 -7.24 1.40
C THR A 508 14.34 -6.66 1.87
N GLN A 509 15.10 -7.33 2.76
CA GLN A 509 16.33 -6.78 3.35
C GLN A 509 17.32 -6.20 2.30
N THR A 510 17.30 -6.70 1.06
CA THR A 510 18.06 -6.16 -0.10
C THR A 510 17.51 -4.83 -0.68
N TYR A 511 16.74 -4.03 0.07
CA TYR A 511 16.41 -2.64 -0.31
C TYR A 511 17.54 -1.65 0.06
N GLN A 512 18.44 -2.06 0.95
CA GLN A 512 19.64 -1.33 1.38
C GLN A 512 20.84 -1.56 0.42
N GLU A 513 20.56 -1.93 -0.84
CA GLU A 513 21.55 -2.26 -1.85
C GLU A 513 21.37 -1.38 -3.09
N LEU A 514 22.47 -0.76 -3.51
CA LEU A 514 22.66 -0.22 -4.85
C LEU A 514 23.32 -1.31 -5.72
N VAL A 515 22.72 -1.65 -6.85
CA VAL A 515 23.27 -2.67 -7.75
C VAL A 515 23.70 -2.01 -9.05
N LEU A 516 24.96 -2.22 -9.44
CA LEU A 516 25.61 -1.58 -10.59
C LEU A 516 25.99 -2.62 -11.64
N LEU A 517 25.50 -2.46 -12.87
CA LEU A 517 26.04 -3.14 -14.03
C LEU A 517 27.23 -2.35 -14.56
N ASP A 518 28.41 -2.95 -14.50
CA ASP A 518 29.57 -2.49 -15.25
C ASP A 518 29.41 -2.88 -16.72
N LEU A 519 29.32 -1.91 -17.62
CA LEU A 519 29.15 -2.16 -19.05
C LEU A 519 30.45 -2.55 -19.78
N GLN A 520 31.62 -2.29 -19.19
CA GLN A 520 32.92 -2.71 -19.74
C GLN A 520 33.22 -4.16 -19.36
N LEU A 521 33.18 -4.49 -18.06
CA LEU A 521 33.38 -5.85 -17.56
C LEU A 521 32.16 -6.76 -17.74
N ARG A 522 31.00 -6.20 -18.14
CA ARG A 522 29.74 -6.93 -18.37
C ARG A 522 29.32 -7.77 -17.14
N CYS A 523 29.50 -7.20 -15.96
CA CYS A 523 29.23 -7.84 -14.67
C CYS A 523 28.40 -6.97 -13.72
N TRP A 524 27.58 -7.61 -12.88
CA TRP A 524 26.90 -6.97 -11.76
C TRP A 524 27.81 -6.85 -10.53
N ARG A 525 27.83 -5.67 -9.92
CA ARG A 525 28.46 -5.36 -8.62
C ARG A 525 27.35 -4.93 -7.65
N HIS A 526 27.34 -5.46 -6.43
CA HIS A 526 26.45 -5.03 -5.35
C HIS A 526 27.20 -4.09 -4.39
N VAL A 527 26.56 -3.00 -3.97
CA VAL A 527 27.12 -1.97 -3.09
C VAL A 527 26.13 -1.74 -1.94
N SER A 528 26.61 -1.87 -0.70
CA SER A 528 25.77 -1.68 0.49
C SER A 528 25.53 -0.19 0.75
N LEU A 529 24.34 0.16 1.24
CA LEU A 529 23.96 1.52 1.58
C LEU A 529 23.77 1.65 3.09
N ASN A 530 24.54 2.53 3.72
CA ASN A 530 24.43 2.85 5.14
C ASN A 530 23.26 3.84 5.33
N CYS A 531 22.03 3.34 5.24
CA CYS A 531 20.81 4.16 5.33
C CYS A 531 20.32 4.32 6.79
N ILE A 532 19.55 5.38 7.03
CA ILE A 532 19.16 5.85 8.38
C ILE A 532 17.99 5.05 8.98
N GLY A 533 17.37 4.16 8.20
CA GLY A 533 16.47 3.09 8.68
C GLY A 533 14.98 3.40 8.52
N ARG A 534 14.62 4.39 7.70
CA ARG A 534 13.22 4.73 7.36
C ARG A 534 12.95 4.76 5.86
N GLU A 535 13.98 4.53 5.04
CA GLU A 535 13.98 4.80 3.61
C GLU A 535 13.55 3.55 2.83
N LEU A 536 12.49 3.67 2.03
CA LEU A 536 11.99 2.55 1.22
C LEU A 536 12.51 2.58 -0.22
N PHE A 537 12.88 3.77 -0.72
CA PHE A 537 13.23 4.05 -2.12
C PHE A 537 12.22 3.48 -3.15
N VAL A 538 10.97 3.31 -2.74
CA VAL A 538 9.86 2.82 -3.58
C VAL A 538 9.23 4.00 -4.31
N ARG A 539 9.24 4.01 -5.65
CA ARG A 539 8.70 5.10 -6.49
C ARG A 539 9.38 6.46 -6.28
N SER A 540 10.58 6.46 -5.71
CA SER A 540 11.51 7.60 -5.76
C SER A 540 11.97 7.81 -7.19
N THR A 541 12.32 9.04 -7.55
CA THR A 541 13.07 9.34 -8.78
C THR A 541 14.54 9.54 -8.44
N VAL A 542 15.44 9.14 -9.33
CA VAL A 542 16.89 9.34 -9.19
C VAL A 542 17.36 10.32 -10.26
N SER A 543 18.24 11.23 -9.87
CA SER A 543 18.96 12.15 -10.75
C SER A 543 20.45 12.06 -10.45
N VAL A 544 21.30 12.23 -11.45
CA VAL A 544 22.76 12.15 -11.32
C VAL A 544 23.33 13.55 -11.51
N VAL A 545 23.93 14.13 -10.47
CA VAL A 545 24.43 15.50 -10.48
C VAL A 545 25.89 15.50 -10.08
N GLY A 546 26.78 15.69 -11.06
CA GLY A 546 28.22 15.45 -10.88
C GLY A 546 28.46 13.98 -10.53
N ASP A 547 29.06 13.74 -9.37
CA ASP A 547 29.31 12.40 -8.81
C ASP A 547 28.30 12.00 -7.70
N ASP A 548 27.22 12.76 -7.48
CA ASP A 548 26.20 12.47 -6.47
C ASP A 548 24.88 11.99 -7.09
N LEU A 549 24.28 10.94 -6.49
CA LEU A 549 22.89 10.54 -6.75
C LEU A 549 21.94 11.34 -5.88
N ILE A 550 21.01 12.03 -6.50
CA ILE A 550 19.93 12.77 -5.83
C ILE A 550 18.64 11.96 -5.94
N LEU A 551 18.18 11.44 -4.81
CA LEU A 551 16.91 10.71 -4.69
C LEU A 551 15.83 11.69 -4.23
N VAL A 552 14.76 11.80 -5.02
CA VAL A 552 13.64 12.71 -4.74
C VAL A 552 12.35 11.93 -4.54
N GLY A 553 11.73 12.14 -3.38
CA GLY A 553 10.42 11.59 -3.02
C GLY A 553 10.36 10.06 -3.02
N GLY A 554 9.18 9.52 -3.30
CA GLY A 554 8.83 8.11 -3.17
C GLY A 554 8.04 7.82 -1.89
N GLY A 555 7.86 6.54 -1.57
CA GLY A 555 7.22 6.09 -0.33
C GLY A 555 6.23 4.91 -0.48
N ALA A 556 5.37 4.78 0.51
CA ALA A 556 4.35 3.74 0.64
C ALA A 556 2.99 4.31 1.09
N SER A 557 1.90 3.66 0.71
CA SER A 557 0.57 3.94 1.28
C SER A 557 -0.04 2.62 1.72
N CYS A 558 -0.26 2.48 3.03
CA CYS A 558 -0.76 1.29 3.67
C CYS A 558 -2.05 1.61 4.42
N TYR A 559 -3.07 0.77 4.23
CA TYR A 559 -4.40 0.98 4.83
C TYR A 559 -4.38 1.07 6.37
N ALA A 560 -3.39 0.43 7.02
CA ALA A 560 -3.23 0.46 8.49
C ALA A 560 -2.45 1.68 9.01
N PHE A 561 -1.52 2.24 8.22
CA PHE A 561 -0.53 3.22 8.70
C PHE A 561 -0.62 4.60 8.01
N GLY A 562 -1.45 4.75 6.98
CA GLY A 562 -1.57 5.99 6.21
C GLY A 562 -0.63 6.02 4.99
N THR A 563 -0.17 7.20 4.60
CA THR A 563 0.81 7.37 3.52
C THR A 563 2.11 7.92 4.10
N THR A 564 3.19 7.20 3.89
CA THR A 564 4.56 7.55 4.27
C THR A 564 5.31 7.93 3.00
N PHE A 565 5.96 9.08 2.99
CA PHE A 565 6.82 9.50 1.89
C PHE A 565 8.28 9.27 2.26
N SER A 566 9.16 9.17 1.27
CA SER A 566 10.60 9.20 1.49
C SER A 566 11.11 10.64 1.37
N GLU A 567 11.98 11.03 2.29
CA GLU A 567 12.67 12.32 2.29
C GLU A 567 13.70 12.39 1.14
N PRO A 568 14.05 13.59 0.65
CA PRO A 568 15.15 13.78 -0.29
C PRO A 568 16.48 13.32 0.30
N MET A 569 17.22 12.50 -0.44
CA MET A 569 18.47 11.87 0.01
C MET A 569 19.56 11.96 -1.05
N LYS A 570 20.81 12.03 -0.62
CA LYS A 570 22.03 12.06 -1.43
C LYS A 570 22.84 10.78 -1.20
N ILE A 571 23.45 10.25 -2.26
CA ILE A 571 24.45 9.16 -2.16
C ILE A 571 25.63 9.53 -3.05
N SER A 572 26.81 9.72 -2.48
CA SER A 572 27.99 10.06 -3.29
C SER A 572 28.62 8.82 -3.92
N LEU A 573 28.82 8.87 -5.24
CA LEU A 573 29.46 7.82 -6.03
C LEU A 573 30.98 7.99 -6.15
N HIS A 574 31.54 9.09 -5.64
CA HIS A 574 32.98 9.36 -5.70
C HIS A 574 33.88 8.19 -5.23
N PRO A 575 33.55 7.41 -4.17
CA PRO A 575 34.36 6.26 -3.76
C PRO A 575 34.52 5.16 -4.82
N LEU A 576 33.57 5.05 -5.77
CA LEU A 576 33.64 4.13 -6.89
C LEU A 576 34.71 4.55 -7.91
N ILE A 577 34.96 5.86 -8.05
CA ILE A 577 36.00 6.42 -8.93
C ILE A 577 37.38 6.21 -8.30
N SER A 578 37.52 6.50 -7.00
CA SER A 578 38.81 6.44 -6.28
C SER A 578 39.46 5.05 -6.34
N SER A 579 38.66 4.00 -6.52
CA SER A 579 39.12 2.61 -6.58
C SER A 579 39.72 2.22 -7.94
N GLU A 580 39.51 2.99 -9.01
CA GLU A 580 40.03 2.70 -10.35
C GLU A 580 41.49 3.18 -10.57
N VAL A 581 42.13 3.77 -9.54
CA VAL A 581 43.49 4.37 -9.62
C VAL A 581 44.57 3.51 -8.95
N ILE A 582 44.23 2.48 -8.15
CA ILE A 582 45.21 1.65 -7.41
C ILE A 582 45.36 0.24 -8.02
N LEU A 583 45.79 0.20 -9.29
CA LEU A 583 46.50 -0.94 -9.88
C LEU A 583 47.75 -0.43 -10.61
N GLY A 584 48.70 0.09 -9.81
CA GLY A 584 49.93 0.69 -10.31
C GLY A 584 50.78 -0.31 -11.11
N HIS A 585 51.11 0.05 -12.36
CA HIS A 585 52.13 -0.67 -13.12
C HIS A 585 53.50 -0.47 -12.48
N SER A 586 54.02 -1.53 -11.85
CA SER A 586 55.46 -1.65 -11.61
C SER A 586 56.14 -2.07 -12.92
N GLU A 587 57.21 -1.38 -13.27
CA GLU A 587 57.88 -1.53 -14.57
C GLU A 587 58.65 -2.86 -14.70
N ASN A 588 59.01 -3.17 -15.96
CA ASN A 588 60.07 -4.08 -16.45
C ASN A 588 59.64 -5.46 -16.98
N THR A 589 59.40 -5.52 -18.29
CA THR A 589 60.43 -6.11 -19.17
C THR A 589 60.37 -5.54 -20.60
N GLU A 590 61.52 -5.19 -21.16
CA GLU A 590 61.68 -4.87 -22.58
C GLU A 590 61.63 -6.15 -23.45
N LYS A 591 61.15 -6.06 -24.71
CA LYS A 591 62.02 -6.17 -25.92
C LYS A 591 61.27 -6.31 -27.27
N LEU A 592 61.82 -5.61 -28.27
CA LEU A 592 61.66 -5.71 -29.73
C LEU A 592 60.21 -5.60 -30.28
N GLU A 593 59.85 -4.57 -31.06
CA GLU A 593 60.35 -4.13 -32.39
C GLU A 593 59.69 -4.84 -33.60
N LYS A 594 59.38 -4.02 -34.63
CA LYS A 594 59.12 -4.36 -36.06
C LYS A 594 57.77 -5.01 -36.42
N GLU A 595 57.16 -4.71 -37.57
CA GLU A 595 57.27 -3.56 -38.50
C GLU A 595 56.09 -3.58 -39.52
N ASN A 596 55.74 -2.40 -40.07
CA ASN A 596 55.27 -2.18 -41.46
C ASN A 596 54.26 -3.15 -42.14
N ARG A 597 52.98 -2.72 -42.32
CA ARG A 597 52.35 -2.31 -43.61
C ARG A 597 50.84 -2.58 -43.73
N ASP A 598 50.07 -1.53 -44.01
CA ASP A 598 49.00 -1.55 -45.03
C ASP A 598 49.63 -1.52 -46.45
N PRO A 599 48.88 -1.85 -47.53
CA PRO A 599 48.23 -0.76 -48.27
C PRO A 599 46.88 -1.07 -48.96
N GLU A 600 45.99 -0.06 -48.93
CA GLU A 600 45.23 0.53 -50.05
C GLU A 600 44.41 -0.32 -51.08
N CYS A 601 43.09 -0.06 -51.05
CA CYS A 601 42.24 0.42 -52.16
C CYS A 601 41.91 -0.39 -53.46
N ILE A 602 40.59 -0.64 -53.66
CA ILE A 602 39.67 -0.35 -54.82
C ILE A 602 40.25 0.18 -56.17
N PRO A 603 39.60 -0.02 -57.36
CA PRO A 603 38.13 -0.15 -57.59
C PRO A 603 37.62 -1.06 -58.78
N ASN A 604 36.29 -0.99 -59.02
CA ASN A 604 35.50 -1.32 -60.23
C ASN A 604 35.21 -2.80 -60.59
N GLY A 605 34.04 -3.15 -61.16
CA GLY A 605 32.84 -2.32 -61.42
C GLY A 605 31.77 -3.00 -62.30
N ASN A 606 30.60 -2.34 -62.44
CA ASN A 606 29.44 -2.63 -63.31
C ASN A 606 28.71 -4.00 -63.10
N ALA A 607 27.40 -4.14 -62.84
CA ALA A 607 26.15 -3.43 -63.20
C ALA A 607 25.42 -3.99 -64.43
N GLN A 608 24.23 -4.55 -64.22
CA GLN A 608 23.08 -4.45 -65.14
C GLN A 608 21.76 -4.87 -64.45
N SER A 609 20.66 -4.27 -64.90
CA SER A 609 19.27 -4.59 -64.53
C SER A 609 18.50 -5.04 -65.77
N PHE A 610 17.55 -5.96 -65.63
CA PHE A 610 16.52 -6.21 -66.66
C PHE A 610 15.13 -6.45 -66.03
N ASN A 611 14.09 -6.30 -66.86
CA ASN A 611 12.71 -6.03 -66.48
C ASN A 611 11.74 -7.03 -67.16
N GLU A 612 10.49 -7.09 -66.66
CA GLU A 612 9.27 -7.51 -67.42
C GLU A 612 9.15 -8.99 -67.90
N ALA A 613 7.97 -9.55 -68.25
CA ALA A 613 6.55 -9.32 -67.89
C ALA A 613 5.65 -10.47 -68.47
N PHE A 614 4.30 -10.39 -68.29
CA PHE A 614 3.22 -11.17 -68.97
C PHE A 614 3.06 -12.67 -68.56
N SER A 615 1.94 -13.16 -68.00
CA SER A 615 0.54 -13.41 -68.50
C SER A 615 0.40 -14.75 -69.28
N PHE A 616 -0.74 -15.49 -69.33
CA PHE A 616 -2.18 -15.15 -69.33
C PHE A 616 -3.11 -16.23 -68.68
N ASN A 617 -4.41 -15.92 -68.59
CA ASN A 617 -5.57 -16.65 -68.02
C ASN A 617 -5.84 -18.10 -68.49
N ILE A 618 -6.76 -18.79 -67.78
CA ILE A 618 -8.06 -19.27 -68.34
C ILE A 618 -9.10 -19.49 -67.21
N ASP A 619 -10.38 -19.21 -67.50
CA ASP A 619 -11.54 -19.28 -66.57
C ASP A 619 -12.23 -20.66 -66.52
N ILE A 620 -13.13 -20.86 -65.54
CA ILE A 620 -14.47 -21.48 -65.73
C ILE A 620 -15.37 -21.28 -64.48
N GLU A 621 -16.69 -21.17 -64.69
CA GLU A 621 -17.71 -20.88 -63.66
C GLU A 621 -18.43 -22.12 -63.08
N LYS A 622 -19.19 -21.85 -61.99
CA LYS A 622 -20.51 -22.43 -61.60
C LYS A 622 -20.63 -23.64 -60.65
N SER A 623 -21.07 -23.29 -59.43
CA SER A 623 -22.34 -23.73 -58.79
C SER A 623 -22.39 -24.86 -57.74
N ASN A 624 -22.87 -24.47 -56.55
CA ASN A 624 -23.74 -25.16 -55.58
C ASN A 624 -23.57 -26.66 -55.27
N SER A 625 -23.12 -26.96 -54.04
CA SER A 625 -23.64 -28.08 -53.25
C SER A 625 -23.63 -27.77 -51.74
N ARG A 626 -24.33 -28.56 -50.93
CA ARG A 626 -24.52 -28.35 -49.48
C ARG A 626 -23.46 -29.06 -48.63
N GLU A 627 -23.27 -28.54 -47.42
CA GLU A 627 -22.95 -29.24 -46.17
C GLU A 627 -21.89 -30.37 -46.19
N GLN A 628 -20.73 -30.07 -45.60
CA GLN A 628 -20.18 -30.92 -44.51
C GLN A 628 -19.26 -30.10 -43.61
N LYS A 629 -19.46 -30.18 -42.28
CA LYS A 629 -18.49 -29.68 -41.29
C LYS A 629 -17.47 -30.77 -41.01
N GLN A 630 -16.29 -30.68 -41.61
CA GLN A 630 -15.18 -31.57 -41.27
C GLN A 630 -14.55 -31.12 -39.94
N GLY A 631 -14.57 -31.99 -38.94
CA GLY A 631 -14.08 -31.66 -37.60
C GLY A 631 -12.56 -31.54 -37.57
N ALA A 632 -12.04 -30.48 -36.93
CA ALA A 632 -10.61 -30.34 -36.71
C ALA A 632 -10.12 -31.42 -35.75
N LEU A 633 -9.26 -32.32 -36.25
CA LEU A 633 -8.62 -33.35 -35.43
C LEU A 633 -7.48 -32.71 -34.62
N TYR A 634 -7.63 -32.75 -33.30
CA TYR A 634 -6.60 -32.32 -32.35
C TYR A 634 -5.60 -33.46 -32.10
N TRP A 635 -4.37 -33.11 -31.72
CA TRP A 635 -3.28 -34.07 -31.54
C TRP A 635 -2.56 -33.90 -30.20
N VAL A 636 -2.05 -35.00 -29.68
CA VAL A 636 -1.17 -35.08 -28.51
C VAL A 636 0.11 -35.87 -28.83
N LEU A 637 1.20 -35.54 -28.16
CA LEU A 637 2.45 -36.30 -28.17
C LEU A 637 2.57 -37.08 -26.86
N GLN A 638 2.46 -38.40 -26.95
CA GLN A 638 2.60 -39.31 -25.80
C GLN A 638 4.09 -39.60 -25.55
N ILE A 639 4.51 -39.58 -24.27
CA ILE A 639 5.87 -39.86 -23.83
C ILE A 639 5.89 -40.64 -22.50
N GLU A 640 6.94 -41.42 -22.25
CA GLU A 640 7.18 -42.00 -20.93
C GLU A 640 7.43 -40.91 -19.86
N ARG A 641 6.85 -41.09 -18.65
CA ARG A 641 6.87 -40.08 -17.57
C ARG A 641 8.27 -39.55 -17.24
N LYS A 642 9.31 -40.39 -17.28
CA LYS A 642 10.72 -39.98 -17.00
C LYS A 642 11.25 -38.90 -17.93
N TYR A 643 10.79 -38.83 -19.18
CA TYR A 643 11.23 -37.82 -20.16
C TYR A 643 10.27 -36.62 -20.25
N ALA A 644 9.17 -36.62 -19.49
CA ALA A 644 8.10 -35.64 -19.62
C ALA A 644 8.54 -34.18 -19.35
N LYS A 645 9.53 -33.94 -18.47
CA LYS A 645 10.10 -32.58 -18.29
C LYS A 645 10.85 -32.14 -19.55
N LEU A 646 11.84 -32.93 -19.98
CA LEU A 646 12.63 -32.68 -21.18
C LEU A 646 11.76 -32.44 -22.43
N VAL A 647 10.78 -33.32 -22.67
CA VAL A 647 9.87 -33.18 -23.83
C VAL A 647 8.98 -31.94 -23.71
N LYS A 648 8.45 -31.62 -22.52
CA LYS A 648 7.68 -30.39 -22.30
C LYS A 648 8.50 -29.13 -22.59
N ASP A 649 9.75 -29.12 -22.15
CA ASP A 649 10.63 -27.96 -22.27
C ASP A 649 11.15 -27.80 -23.72
N ILE A 650 11.37 -28.91 -24.46
CA ILE A 650 11.59 -28.90 -25.92
C ILE A 650 10.33 -28.38 -26.66
N LEU A 651 9.15 -28.95 -26.39
CA LEU A 651 7.91 -28.53 -27.06
C LEU A 651 7.58 -27.05 -26.79
N LYS A 652 7.95 -26.51 -25.63
CA LYS A 652 7.92 -25.07 -25.34
C LYS A 652 8.95 -24.29 -26.15
N LYS A 653 10.23 -24.68 -26.10
CA LYS A 653 11.36 -23.97 -26.75
C LYS A 653 11.13 -23.77 -28.26
N PHE A 654 10.49 -24.73 -28.92
CA PHE A 654 10.19 -24.66 -30.37
C PHE A 654 8.77 -24.15 -30.71
N GLY A 655 7.95 -23.80 -29.72
CA GLY A 655 6.58 -23.31 -29.93
C GLY A 655 5.63 -24.37 -30.50
N TRP A 656 5.83 -25.63 -30.12
CA TRP A 656 5.09 -26.81 -30.57
C TRP A 656 4.01 -27.28 -29.58
N LEU A 657 4.16 -26.93 -28.29
CA LEU A 657 3.16 -27.21 -27.26
C LEU A 657 1.92 -26.32 -27.47
N ASP A 658 0.73 -26.90 -27.48
CA ASP A 658 -0.52 -26.15 -27.40
C ASP A 658 -0.79 -25.74 -25.94
N MET A 659 -0.58 -24.46 -25.65
CA MET A 659 -0.73 -23.90 -24.30
C MET A 659 -2.20 -23.73 -23.85
N GLY A 660 -3.15 -23.81 -24.78
CA GLY A 660 -4.59 -23.65 -24.52
C GLY A 660 -5.28 -24.89 -23.95
N ARG A 661 -4.73 -26.08 -24.24
CA ARG A 661 -5.20 -27.38 -23.73
C ARG A 661 -4.45 -27.84 -22.48
N ASN A 662 -5.03 -28.81 -21.78
CA ASN A 662 -4.42 -29.46 -20.61
C ASN A 662 -3.46 -30.61 -21.02
N VAL A 663 -2.43 -30.84 -20.20
CA VAL A 663 -1.55 -32.02 -20.30
C VAL A 663 -2.22 -33.17 -19.55
N SER A 664 -2.40 -34.31 -20.21
CA SER A 664 -3.07 -35.49 -19.64
C SER A 664 -2.09 -36.65 -19.40
N SER A 665 -2.56 -37.73 -18.76
CA SER A 665 -1.80 -38.97 -18.55
C SER A 665 -2.63 -40.17 -18.97
N ARG A 666 -2.03 -41.10 -19.73
CA ARG A 666 -2.73 -42.28 -20.29
C ARG A 666 -2.20 -43.57 -19.65
N GLY A 667 -3.07 -44.56 -19.50
CA GLY A 667 -2.78 -45.80 -18.78
C GLY A 667 -2.60 -45.59 -17.27
N SER A 668 -1.84 -46.48 -16.61
CA SER A 668 -1.54 -46.46 -15.16
C SER A 668 -0.57 -45.33 -14.73
N GLY A 669 -0.64 -44.17 -15.39
CA GLY A 669 0.23 -43.03 -15.15
C GLY A 669 1.65 -43.14 -15.73
N THR A 670 2.01 -44.26 -16.35
CA THR A 670 3.34 -44.49 -16.95
C THR A 670 3.67 -43.51 -18.08
N HIS A 671 2.65 -43.03 -18.79
CA HIS A 671 2.79 -42.11 -19.92
C HIS A 671 2.07 -40.78 -19.69
N ILE A 672 2.62 -39.72 -20.29
CA ILE A 672 2.08 -38.35 -20.26
C ILE A 672 1.87 -37.89 -21.71
N CYS A 673 0.73 -37.25 -21.97
CA CYS A 673 0.31 -36.78 -23.28
C CYS A 673 0.33 -35.25 -23.31
N PHE A 674 1.19 -34.68 -24.14
CA PHE A 674 1.31 -33.24 -24.34
C PHE A 674 0.47 -32.78 -25.53
N PRO A 675 -0.50 -31.86 -25.38
CA PRO A 675 -1.25 -31.34 -26.51
C PRO A 675 -0.31 -30.55 -27.43
N VAL A 676 -0.33 -30.86 -28.72
CA VAL A 676 0.55 -30.25 -29.74
C VAL A 676 -0.26 -29.51 -30.79
N ASN A 677 0.32 -28.44 -31.32
CA ASN A 677 -0.34 -27.56 -32.30
C ASN A 677 -0.12 -28.03 -33.75
N GLY A 678 -0.81 -27.38 -34.71
CA GLY A 678 -0.69 -27.69 -36.15
C GLY A 678 0.77 -27.66 -36.63
N LYS A 679 1.48 -26.56 -36.33
CA LYS A 679 2.91 -26.38 -36.67
C LYS A 679 3.80 -27.55 -36.25
N PHE A 680 3.55 -28.17 -35.10
CA PHE A 680 4.25 -29.40 -34.71
C PHE A 680 3.88 -30.57 -35.63
N CYS A 681 2.60 -30.80 -35.87
CA CYS A 681 2.10 -31.88 -36.72
C CYS A 681 2.67 -31.77 -38.14
N ASP A 682 2.61 -30.59 -38.74
CA ASP A 682 3.18 -30.31 -40.07
C ASP A 682 4.68 -30.66 -40.09
N THR A 683 5.45 -30.11 -39.13
CA THR A 683 6.91 -30.31 -39.04
C THR A 683 7.31 -31.76 -38.70
N PHE A 684 6.43 -32.54 -38.07
CA PHE A 684 6.65 -33.94 -37.69
C PHE A 684 6.30 -34.89 -38.84
N ASP A 685 5.21 -34.62 -39.56
CA ASP A 685 4.68 -35.48 -40.62
C ASP A 685 5.42 -35.27 -41.95
N GLU A 686 5.74 -34.02 -42.34
CA GLU A 686 6.51 -33.70 -43.56
C GLU A 686 7.81 -34.51 -43.63
N LYS A 687 8.48 -34.67 -42.49
CA LYS A 687 9.78 -35.34 -42.39
C LYS A 687 9.68 -36.84 -42.16
N GLN A 688 8.49 -37.35 -41.83
CA GLN A 688 8.30 -38.79 -41.65
C GLN A 688 8.49 -39.59 -42.95
N SER A 689 8.27 -38.95 -44.10
CA SER A 689 8.59 -39.52 -45.43
C SER A 689 10.09 -39.53 -45.76
N TRP A 690 10.85 -38.55 -45.28
CA TRP A 690 12.30 -38.42 -45.51
C TRP A 690 13.17 -39.35 -44.65
N TRP A 691 12.58 -40.08 -43.70
CA TRP A 691 13.31 -40.92 -42.73
C TRP A 691 13.30 -42.43 -43.03
N ALA A 692 12.89 -42.84 -44.23
CA ALA A 692 13.00 -44.23 -44.69
C ALA A 692 14.41 -44.57 -45.22
N ASP A 693 15.01 -43.67 -46.01
CA ASP A 693 16.10 -44.01 -46.93
C ASP A 693 17.52 -43.59 -46.48
N GLN A 694 17.68 -43.05 -45.27
CA GLN A 694 19.00 -42.74 -44.70
C GLN A 694 19.15 -43.26 -43.27
N PHE A 695 19.63 -44.51 -43.19
CA PHE A 695 20.18 -45.11 -41.98
C PHE A 695 21.42 -45.92 -42.33
N GLU A 696 22.59 -45.32 -42.15
CA GLU A 696 23.74 -45.98 -41.52
C GLU A 696 24.80 -44.94 -41.12
N GLN A 697 25.55 -45.24 -40.05
CA GLN A 697 26.72 -44.49 -39.55
C GLN A 697 26.50 -43.01 -39.17
N GLU A 698 26.10 -42.76 -37.92
CA GLU A 698 26.92 -41.89 -37.05
C GLU A 698 26.71 -42.18 -35.55
N ASN A 699 27.78 -42.01 -34.78
CA ASN A 699 28.08 -42.66 -33.49
C ASN A 699 27.09 -42.46 -32.32
N ASP A 700 27.27 -43.32 -31.31
CA ASP A 700 26.49 -43.37 -30.07
C ASP A 700 26.48 -42.03 -29.31
N PHE A 701 25.29 -41.45 -29.15
CA PHE A 701 25.06 -40.28 -28.30
C PHE A 701 24.27 -40.72 -27.07
N SER A 702 25.01 -41.10 -26.03
CA SER A 702 24.46 -41.53 -24.73
C SER A 702 23.87 -40.34 -23.97
N ILE A 703 22.64 -40.50 -23.45
CA ILE A 703 21.94 -39.42 -22.74
C ILE A 703 22.39 -39.39 -21.27
N SER A 704 23.60 -38.89 -21.04
CA SER A 704 24.18 -38.71 -19.70
C SER A 704 23.63 -37.45 -19.02
N GLY A 705 22.53 -37.62 -18.28
CA GLY A 705 22.01 -36.65 -17.31
C GLY A 705 21.14 -35.50 -17.87
N PRO A 706 20.44 -34.74 -17.01
CA PRO A 706 19.43 -33.76 -17.43
C PRO A 706 19.97 -32.41 -17.94
N GLU A 707 21.28 -32.19 -17.89
CA GLU A 707 21.88 -30.85 -17.98
C GLU A 707 22.73 -30.62 -19.26
N SER A 708 22.99 -31.68 -20.04
CA SER A 708 23.89 -31.65 -21.20
C SER A 708 23.25 -31.24 -22.54
N TRP A 709 21.93 -31.04 -22.60
CA TRP A 709 21.18 -30.94 -23.86
C TRP A 709 20.93 -29.51 -24.36
N GLU A 710 20.92 -28.51 -23.48
CA GLU A 710 20.39 -27.17 -23.82
C GLU A 710 21.19 -26.44 -24.91
N GLY A 711 22.51 -26.66 -24.96
CA GLY A 711 23.43 -26.06 -25.93
C GLY A 711 23.46 -26.71 -27.33
N CYS A 712 22.93 -27.94 -27.50
CA CYS A 712 23.03 -28.66 -28.78
C CYS A 712 21.80 -28.48 -29.70
N LEU A 713 20.64 -28.09 -29.15
CA LEU A 713 19.38 -27.94 -29.89
C LEU A 713 19.29 -26.61 -30.65
N THR A 714 20.01 -26.54 -31.78
CA THR A 714 20.05 -25.39 -32.71
C THR A 714 19.08 -25.50 -33.89
N SER A 715 18.37 -26.62 -34.08
CA SER A 715 17.42 -26.80 -35.19
C SER A 715 16.27 -27.76 -34.87
N ASN A 716 15.16 -27.59 -35.60
CA ASN A 716 13.96 -28.46 -35.48
C ASN A 716 14.31 -29.94 -35.68
N LEU A 717 15.24 -30.26 -36.59
CA LEU A 717 15.64 -31.64 -36.87
C LEU A 717 16.32 -32.31 -35.67
N LYS A 718 17.22 -31.60 -34.99
CA LYS A 718 17.85 -32.11 -33.75
C LYS A 718 16.81 -32.31 -32.64
N ALA A 719 15.85 -31.39 -32.51
CA ALA A 719 14.78 -31.50 -31.52
C ALA A 719 13.87 -32.72 -31.79
N LEU A 720 13.45 -32.94 -33.04
CA LEU A 720 12.69 -34.12 -33.45
C LEU A 720 13.43 -35.43 -33.16
N ASN A 721 14.74 -35.48 -33.43
CA ASN A 721 15.57 -36.67 -33.12
C ASN A 721 15.64 -36.96 -31.62
N VAL A 722 15.70 -35.93 -30.76
CA VAL A 722 15.62 -36.11 -29.29
C VAL A 722 14.23 -36.59 -28.85
N LEU A 723 13.15 -36.01 -29.41
CA LEU A 723 11.78 -36.49 -29.14
C LEU A 723 11.63 -37.97 -29.51
N LYS A 724 12.11 -38.38 -30.69
CA LYS A 724 12.11 -39.78 -31.15
C LYS A 724 12.92 -40.70 -30.23
N LYS A 725 14.13 -40.30 -29.80
CA LYS A 725 14.95 -41.04 -28.82
C LYS A 725 14.28 -41.17 -27.44
N CYS A 726 13.40 -40.25 -27.05
CA CYS A 726 12.61 -40.35 -25.82
C CYS A 726 11.31 -41.18 -25.95
N GLY A 727 11.04 -41.78 -27.13
CA GLY A 727 9.84 -42.61 -27.37
C GLY A 727 8.58 -41.82 -27.74
N ALA A 728 8.72 -40.62 -28.29
CA ALA A 728 7.58 -39.74 -28.57
C ALA A 728 6.67 -40.28 -29.69
N THR A 729 5.39 -40.51 -29.37
CA THR A 729 4.38 -41.03 -30.30
C THR A 729 3.24 -40.02 -30.48
N LYS A 730 2.96 -39.58 -31.71
CA LYS A 730 1.85 -38.68 -32.01
C LYS A 730 0.53 -39.47 -32.07
N LEU A 731 -0.49 -39.01 -31.36
CA LEU A 731 -1.81 -39.64 -31.27
C LEU A 731 -2.92 -38.57 -31.40
N VAL A 732 -4.12 -38.98 -31.84
CA VAL A 732 -5.29 -38.10 -31.84
C VAL A 732 -5.69 -37.79 -30.39
N ASP A 733 -6.08 -36.55 -30.13
CA ASP A 733 -6.51 -36.08 -28.81
C ASP A 733 -8.01 -36.33 -28.61
N GLU A 734 -8.32 -37.39 -27.86
CA GLU A 734 -9.69 -37.82 -27.55
C GLU A 734 -10.36 -36.94 -26.46
N VAL A 735 -9.62 -36.08 -25.75
CA VAL A 735 -10.12 -35.36 -24.56
C VAL A 735 -9.74 -33.87 -24.60
N VAL A 736 -10.50 -33.08 -25.37
CA VAL A 736 -10.24 -31.65 -25.60
C VAL A 736 -10.75 -30.79 -24.44
N ASP A 737 -9.88 -30.59 -23.45
CA ASP A 737 -10.14 -29.80 -22.25
C ASP A 737 -9.44 -28.42 -22.34
N ILE A 738 -10.22 -27.34 -22.51
CA ILE A 738 -9.74 -25.99 -22.85
C ILE A 738 -9.78 -25.06 -21.63
N LYS A 739 -8.70 -24.30 -21.39
CA LYS A 739 -8.63 -23.35 -20.27
C LYS A 739 -9.53 -22.12 -20.49
N THR A 740 -10.40 -21.85 -19.51
CA THR A 740 -11.19 -20.62 -19.41
C THR A 740 -10.56 -19.62 -18.45
N ALA A 741 -10.91 -18.32 -18.60
CA ALA A 741 -10.27 -17.22 -17.87
C ALA A 741 -10.47 -17.30 -16.34
N ALA A 742 -9.43 -16.91 -15.58
CA ALA A 742 -9.39 -17.07 -14.13
C ALA A 742 -10.38 -16.15 -13.39
N LYS A 743 -11.47 -16.73 -12.89
CA LYS A 743 -12.47 -16.04 -12.04
C LYS A 743 -11.94 -15.85 -10.60
N THR A 744 -12.31 -14.74 -9.96
CA THR A 744 -11.98 -14.45 -8.56
C THR A 744 -12.65 -15.43 -7.59
N PRO A 745 -12.12 -15.66 -6.37
CA PRO A 745 -12.72 -16.60 -5.41
C PRO A 745 -14.18 -16.25 -5.04
N PHE A 746 -14.47 -14.96 -4.81
CA PHE A 746 -15.84 -14.51 -4.56
C PHE A 746 -16.77 -14.77 -5.75
N LYS A 747 -16.30 -14.56 -7.00
CA LYS A 747 -17.11 -14.84 -8.19
C LYS A 747 -17.35 -16.34 -8.38
N LYS A 748 -16.34 -17.19 -8.14
CA LYS A 748 -16.49 -18.66 -8.13
C LYS A 748 -17.53 -19.09 -7.10
N MET A 749 -17.44 -18.57 -5.88
CA MET A 749 -18.38 -18.87 -4.79
C MET A 749 -19.80 -18.41 -5.13
N SER A 750 -19.97 -17.17 -5.60
CA SER A 750 -21.29 -16.62 -5.96
C SER A 750 -21.94 -17.37 -7.13
N GLU A 751 -21.19 -17.73 -8.17
CA GLU A 751 -21.70 -18.55 -9.28
C GLU A 751 -22.08 -19.97 -8.82
N ALA A 752 -21.23 -20.62 -8.01
CA ALA A 752 -21.48 -21.98 -7.54
C ALA A 752 -22.65 -22.04 -6.55
N VAL A 753 -22.75 -21.09 -5.62
CA VAL A 753 -23.88 -21.01 -4.67
C VAL A 753 -25.17 -20.61 -5.38
N SER A 754 -25.15 -19.72 -6.38
CA SER A 754 -26.33 -19.43 -7.23
C SER A 754 -26.82 -20.69 -7.96
N SER A 755 -25.90 -21.55 -8.43
CA SER A 755 -26.25 -22.84 -9.02
C SER A 755 -26.85 -23.82 -8.01
N LEU A 756 -26.34 -23.83 -6.77
CA LEU A 756 -26.86 -24.68 -5.69
C LEU A 756 -28.26 -24.24 -5.24
N LEU A 757 -28.46 -22.94 -5.01
CA LEU A 757 -29.78 -22.37 -4.68
C LEU A 757 -30.81 -22.70 -5.77
N LYS A 758 -30.43 -22.62 -7.05
CA LYS A 758 -31.30 -23.02 -8.18
C LYS A 758 -31.62 -24.51 -8.20
N HIS A 759 -30.70 -25.38 -7.77
CA HIS A 759 -30.95 -26.82 -7.69
C HIS A 759 -32.02 -27.16 -6.63
N TYR A 760 -31.94 -26.51 -5.47
CA TYR A 760 -32.89 -26.71 -4.36
C TYR A 760 -34.15 -25.80 -4.43
N GLY A 761 -34.31 -24.98 -5.48
CA GLY A 761 -35.46 -24.08 -5.64
C GLY A 761 -35.50 -22.89 -4.66
N LEU A 762 -34.35 -22.52 -4.09
CA LEU A 762 -34.21 -21.50 -3.06
C LEU A 762 -34.00 -20.09 -3.64
N SER A 763 -34.33 -19.07 -2.84
CA SER A 763 -34.32 -17.66 -3.26
C SER A 763 -32.90 -17.13 -3.51
N GLU A 764 -32.65 -16.52 -4.68
CA GLU A 764 -31.39 -15.83 -4.97
C GLU A 764 -31.10 -14.62 -4.07
N VAL A 765 -32.10 -14.11 -3.32
CA VAL A 765 -31.90 -13.05 -2.31
C VAL A 765 -30.89 -13.48 -1.23
N LEU A 766 -30.79 -14.78 -0.94
CA LEU A 766 -29.81 -15.32 -0.02
C LEU A 766 -28.36 -14.98 -0.43
N LEU A 767 -28.08 -14.76 -1.72
CA LEU A 767 -26.75 -14.37 -2.21
C LEU A 767 -26.25 -13.04 -1.63
N GLU A 768 -27.12 -12.21 -1.05
CA GLU A 768 -26.73 -10.97 -0.34
C GLU A 768 -25.99 -11.25 0.99
N GLU A 769 -26.15 -12.45 1.58
CA GLU A 769 -25.42 -12.84 2.82
C GLU A 769 -23.99 -13.36 2.57
N LEU A 770 -23.57 -13.49 1.31
CA LEU A 770 -22.28 -14.07 0.95
C LEU A 770 -21.09 -13.24 1.47
N PRO A 771 -20.08 -13.89 2.06
CA PRO A 771 -18.91 -13.18 2.62
C PRO A 771 -18.09 -12.51 1.51
N THR A 772 -18.12 -11.18 1.48
CA THR A 772 -17.22 -10.37 0.62
C THR A 772 -15.78 -10.30 1.16
N ARG A 773 -15.56 -10.77 2.40
CA ARG A 773 -14.26 -10.91 3.09
C ARG A 773 -14.31 -12.11 4.04
N TRP A 774 -13.14 -12.70 4.29
CA TRP A 774 -12.91 -13.80 5.22
C TRP A 774 -11.47 -13.72 5.73
N GLU A 775 -11.18 -14.34 6.88
CA GLU A 775 -9.83 -14.50 7.41
C GLU A 775 -9.25 -15.87 7.01
N ARG A 776 -7.93 -16.05 7.16
CA ARG A 776 -7.25 -17.34 6.95
C ARG A 776 -6.21 -17.56 8.04
N LEU A 777 -6.29 -18.70 8.72
CA LEU A 777 -5.37 -19.13 9.77
C LEU A 777 -4.72 -20.42 9.29
N GLY A 778 -3.53 -20.30 8.69
CA GLY A 778 -2.87 -21.42 8.02
C GLY A 778 -3.67 -21.90 6.80
N ASP A 779 -4.12 -23.15 6.86
CA ASP A 779 -5.00 -23.82 5.90
C ASP A 779 -6.49 -23.52 6.11
N LEU A 780 -6.91 -23.23 7.34
CA LEU A 780 -8.30 -22.93 7.71
C LEU A 780 -8.74 -21.54 7.21
N VAL A 781 -9.88 -21.47 6.52
CA VAL A 781 -10.57 -20.18 6.22
C VAL A 781 -11.66 -19.92 7.24
N VAL A 782 -11.69 -18.72 7.81
CA VAL A 782 -12.68 -18.29 8.80
C VAL A 782 -13.61 -17.24 8.17
N LEU A 783 -14.88 -17.59 8.07
CA LEU A 783 -15.96 -16.72 7.61
C LEU A 783 -16.44 -15.80 8.74
N PRO A 784 -16.88 -14.56 8.45
CA PRO A 784 -17.46 -13.67 9.46
C PRO A 784 -18.73 -14.25 10.10
N LEU A 785 -18.97 -13.93 11.38
CA LEU A 785 -20.22 -14.22 12.10
C LEU A 785 -21.48 -13.67 11.38
N THR A 786 -21.30 -12.71 10.47
CA THR A 786 -22.38 -12.06 9.74
C THR A 786 -22.78 -12.75 8.44
N SER A 787 -22.13 -13.84 8.05
CA SER A 787 -22.40 -14.54 6.79
C SER A 787 -23.14 -15.85 7.00
N PHE A 788 -24.02 -16.18 6.06
CA PHE A 788 -24.91 -17.34 6.10
C PHE A 788 -25.70 -17.39 7.44
N LYS A 789 -26.62 -16.44 7.65
CA LYS A 789 -27.44 -16.36 8.88
C LYS A 789 -28.83 -16.94 8.73
N ASP A 790 -29.39 -16.91 7.52
CA ASP A 790 -30.72 -17.48 7.28
C ASP A 790 -30.70 -19.00 7.57
N PRO A 791 -31.59 -19.54 8.43
CA PRO A 791 -31.62 -20.97 8.73
C PRO A 791 -31.83 -21.88 7.51
N THR A 792 -32.30 -21.33 6.38
CA THR A 792 -32.37 -22.03 5.10
C THR A 792 -31.01 -22.56 4.66
N TRP A 793 -29.90 -21.90 5.00
CA TRP A 793 -28.55 -22.37 4.65
C TRP A 793 -28.19 -23.71 5.30
N ASP A 794 -28.64 -23.94 6.53
CA ASP A 794 -28.34 -25.18 7.25
C ASP A 794 -29.02 -26.39 6.57
N THR A 795 -30.13 -26.16 5.85
CA THR A 795 -30.84 -27.22 5.09
C THR A 795 -30.09 -27.74 3.87
N ILE A 796 -29.07 -27.01 3.40
CA ILE A 796 -28.20 -27.39 2.27
C ILE A 796 -26.71 -27.48 2.67
N GLY A 797 -26.42 -27.45 3.98
CA GLY A 797 -25.07 -27.31 4.53
C GLY A 797 -24.06 -28.34 4.01
N GLU A 798 -24.47 -29.62 3.90
CA GLU A 798 -23.60 -30.73 3.48
C GLU A 798 -22.99 -30.53 2.08
N GLU A 799 -23.74 -29.97 1.13
CA GLU A 799 -23.22 -29.63 -0.20
C GLU A 799 -22.64 -28.22 -0.26
N LEU A 800 -23.21 -27.28 0.49
CA LEU A 800 -22.81 -25.86 0.51
C LEU A 800 -21.39 -25.67 1.02
N TRP A 801 -21.03 -26.24 2.17
CA TRP A 801 -19.75 -25.92 2.82
C TRP A 801 -18.53 -26.45 2.04
N PRO A 802 -18.52 -27.69 1.50
CA PRO A 802 -17.45 -28.14 0.60
C PRO A 802 -17.35 -27.31 -0.69
N LEU A 803 -18.48 -26.87 -1.25
CA LEU A 803 -18.54 -26.01 -2.42
C LEU A 803 -17.97 -24.61 -2.15
N VAL A 804 -18.26 -24.02 -0.98
CA VAL A 804 -17.67 -22.76 -0.51
C VAL A 804 -16.16 -22.93 -0.28
N ALA A 805 -15.73 -23.96 0.44
CA ALA A 805 -14.31 -24.25 0.69
C ALA A 805 -13.50 -24.37 -0.62
N LYS A 806 -14.00 -25.17 -1.56
CA LYS A 806 -13.44 -25.34 -2.92
C LYS A 806 -13.39 -24.03 -3.70
N SER A 807 -14.41 -23.17 -3.57
CA SER A 807 -14.46 -21.86 -4.23
C SER A 807 -13.46 -20.85 -3.67
N LEU A 808 -13.21 -20.90 -2.35
CA LEU A 808 -12.24 -20.07 -1.63
C LEU A 808 -10.81 -20.63 -1.66
N GLY A 809 -10.59 -21.80 -2.29
CA GLY A 809 -9.28 -22.43 -2.40
C GLY A 809 -8.76 -22.88 -1.03
N THR A 810 -9.56 -23.66 -0.31
CA THR A 810 -9.18 -24.36 0.93
C THR A 810 -9.88 -25.73 1.00
N TYR A 811 -9.40 -26.58 1.90
CA TYR A 811 -10.01 -27.84 2.31
C TYR A 811 -10.70 -27.76 3.68
N ARG A 812 -10.47 -26.69 4.46
CA ARG A 812 -11.03 -26.49 5.80
C ARG A 812 -11.68 -25.12 5.93
N LEU A 813 -12.88 -25.08 6.49
CA LEU A 813 -13.74 -23.91 6.57
C LEU A 813 -14.36 -23.81 7.97
N ALA A 814 -14.46 -22.60 8.49
CA ALA A 814 -15.08 -22.31 9.77
C ALA A 814 -15.88 -20.99 9.73
N ARG A 815 -16.79 -20.78 10.70
CA ARG A 815 -17.54 -19.54 10.92
C ARG A 815 -17.21 -18.97 12.29
N GLN A 816 -16.88 -17.68 12.33
CA GLN A 816 -16.49 -16.97 13.56
C GLN A 816 -17.66 -16.96 14.56
N GLY A 817 -17.48 -17.53 15.75
CA GLY A 817 -18.42 -17.38 16.86
C GLY A 817 -18.13 -16.15 17.73
N ARG A 818 -19.04 -15.87 18.69
CA ARG A 818 -18.80 -14.87 19.74
C ARG A 818 -17.84 -15.44 20.79
N VAL A 819 -16.79 -14.69 21.13
CA VAL A 819 -15.86 -15.03 22.22
C VAL A 819 -16.61 -15.25 23.54
N ALA A 820 -16.26 -16.30 24.28
CA ALA A 820 -16.90 -16.66 25.55
C ALA A 820 -16.58 -15.64 26.66
N SER A 821 -17.54 -15.40 27.56
CA SER A 821 -17.39 -14.54 28.74
C SER A 821 -16.85 -15.29 29.98
N THR A 822 -16.07 -16.35 29.75
CA THR A 822 -15.53 -17.31 30.73
C THR A 822 -14.30 -16.82 31.50
N GLY A 823 -13.86 -15.58 31.30
CA GLY A 823 -12.61 -15.03 31.86
C GLY A 823 -11.38 -15.41 31.04
N THR A 824 -11.28 -16.67 30.61
CA THR A 824 -10.28 -17.21 29.67
C THR A 824 -10.42 -16.69 28.23
N ARG A 825 -11.54 -16.03 27.90
CA ARG A 825 -11.85 -15.45 26.57
C ARG A 825 -11.79 -16.46 25.42
N ASP A 826 -12.38 -17.64 25.64
CA ASP A 826 -12.31 -18.76 24.70
C ASP A 826 -12.94 -18.43 23.35
N SER A 827 -12.40 -19.04 22.30
CA SER A 827 -12.99 -19.06 20.98
C SER A 827 -14.26 -19.93 20.97
N ASN A 828 -15.27 -19.50 20.21
CA ASN A 828 -16.41 -20.33 19.82
C ASN A 828 -16.46 -20.48 18.29
N LEU A 829 -15.29 -20.55 17.64
CA LEU A 829 -15.17 -20.81 16.21
C LEU A 829 -15.81 -22.16 15.85
N GLU A 830 -16.75 -22.12 14.91
CA GLU A 830 -17.52 -23.26 14.44
C GLU A 830 -16.85 -23.86 13.20
N ILE A 831 -16.50 -25.15 13.20
CA ILE A 831 -15.97 -25.82 12.01
C ILE A 831 -17.13 -26.21 11.08
N LEU A 832 -17.09 -25.74 9.84
CA LEU A 832 -18.07 -26.05 8.78
C LEU A 832 -17.55 -27.12 7.81
N VAL A 833 -16.23 -27.17 7.58
CA VAL A 833 -15.53 -28.25 6.87
C VAL A 833 -14.20 -28.51 7.57
N GLY A 834 -13.96 -29.76 7.94
CA GLY A 834 -12.75 -30.17 8.64
C GLY A 834 -13.05 -31.08 9.83
N ASP A 835 -11.99 -31.64 10.39
CA ASP A 835 -11.99 -32.64 11.46
C ASP A 835 -11.65 -32.05 12.83
N ASN A 836 -10.83 -31.01 12.87
CA ASN A 836 -10.33 -30.38 14.11
C ASN A 836 -10.08 -28.87 13.93
N GLY A 837 -9.77 -28.17 15.03
CA GLY A 837 -9.48 -26.74 15.06
C GLY A 837 -8.01 -26.31 15.01
N TRP A 838 -7.06 -27.25 15.02
CA TRP A 838 -5.63 -26.93 15.03
C TRP A 838 -5.15 -26.36 13.69
N VAL A 839 -4.42 -25.24 13.78
CA VAL A 839 -3.87 -24.50 12.65
C VAL A 839 -2.43 -24.10 12.95
N GLU A 840 -1.60 -24.06 11.90
CA GLU A 840 -0.28 -23.44 11.97
C GLU A 840 -0.26 -22.11 11.22
N HIS A 841 0.18 -21.06 11.90
CA HIS A 841 0.27 -19.73 11.36
C HIS A 841 1.67 -19.15 11.60
N ARG A 842 2.29 -18.55 10.58
CA ARG A 842 3.65 -18.00 10.67
C ARG A 842 3.65 -16.48 10.47
N GLU A 843 4.26 -15.77 11.41
CA GLU A 843 4.27 -14.31 11.49
C GLU A 843 5.66 -13.85 11.98
N ASN A 844 6.31 -12.92 11.26
CA ASN A 844 7.63 -12.38 11.61
C ASN A 844 8.72 -13.45 11.88
N GLY A 845 8.66 -14.57 11.13
CA GLY A 845 9.54 -15.72 11.30
C GLY A 845 9.08 -16.75 12.35
N ILE A 846 8.28 -16.32 13.33
CA ILE A 846 7.74 -17.12 14.43
C ILE A 846 6.57 -17.99 13.95
N THR A 847 6.55 -19.26 14.35
CA THR A 847 5.44 -20.20 14.11
C THR A 847 4.51 -20.27 15.33
N TYR A 848 3.21 -20.15 15.11
CA TYR A 848 2.14 -20.29 16.10
C TYR A 848 1.20 -21.43 15.68
N SER A 849 1.31 -22.57 16.36
CA SER A 849 0.37 -23.68 16.36
C SER A 849 -0.63 -23.51 17.51
N PHE A 850 -1.93 -23.57 17.23
CA PHE A 850 -2.98 -23.46 18.25
C PHE A 850 -4.31 -24.04 17.73
N ASP A 851 -5.19 -24.43 18.65
CA ASP A 851 -6.58 -24.78 18.31
C ASP A 851 -7.42 -23.50 18.19
N ALA A 852 -7.81 -23.13 16.97
CA ALA A 852 -8.62 -21.94 16.69
C ALA A 852 -10.08 -22.04 17.22
N THR A 853 -10.55 -23.23 17.59
CA THR A 853 -11.84 -23.47 18.26
C THR A 853 -11.77 -23.34 19.78
N LYS A 854 -10.58 -23.11 20.35
CA LYS A 854 -10.36 -22.89 21.79
C LYS A 854 -9.64 -21.57 22.06
N CYS A 855 -8.52 -21.34 21.39
CA CYS A 855 -7.70 -20.16 21.57
C CYS A 855 -8.09 -19.03 20.60
N MET A 856 -8.11 -17.80 21.11
CA MET A 856 -8.27 -16.60 20.28
C MET A 856 -6.95 -16.23 19.60
N PHE A 857 -6.96 -16.02 18.28
CA PHE A 857 -5.88 -15.36 17.55
C PHE A 857 -6.27 -13.92 17.17
N SER A 858 -5.35 -12.96 17.27
CA SER A 858 -5.59 -11.56 16.88
C SER A 858 -4.45 -10.97 16.06
N TRP A 859 -4.70 -10.85 14.76
CA TRP A 859 -3.85 -10.14 13.79
C TRP A 859 -3.55 -8.69 14.17
N GLY A 860 -4.48 -8.02 14.86
CA GLY A 860 -4.41 -6.58 15.15
C GLY A 860 -3.35 -6.16 16.16
N ASN A 861 -2.46 -7.05 16.61
CA ASN A 861 -1.32 -6.72 17.48
C ASN A 861 0.04 -6.81 16.75
N LEU A 862 0.05 -7.06 15.43
CA LEU A 862 1.27 -7.27 14.63
C LEU A 862 2.35 -6.18 14.84
N SER A 863 1.97 -4.90 14.84
CA SER A 863 2.89 -3.78 15.08
C SER A 863 3.53 -3.80 16.48
N GLU A 864 2.79 -4.22 17.50
CA GLU A 864 3.28 -4.30 18.87
C GLU A 864 4.12 -5.55 19.13
N LYS A 865 3.74 -6.70 18.54
CA LYS A 865 4.60 -7.88 18.50
C LYS A 865 5.95 -7.56 17.85
N LEU A 866 5.95 -6.83 16.74
CA LEU A 866 7.16 -6.34 16.09
C LEU A 866 7.95 -5.41 17.01
N ARG A 867 7.31 -4.44 17.67
CA ARG A 867 7.97 -3.53 18.61
C ARG A 867 8.69 -4.30 19.73
N MET A 868 8.00 -5.24 20.38
CA MET A 868 8.59 -6.09 21.42
C MET A 868 9.74 -6.94 20.89
N ALA A 869 9.63 -7.47 19.67
CA ALA A 869 10.68 -8.25 19.01
C ALA A 869 11.96 -7.47 18.63
N HIS A 870 11.95 -6.12 18.69
CA HIS A 870 13.12 -5.28 18.40
C HIS A 870 13.79 -4.71 19.66
N LEU A 871 13.29 -5.02 20.86
CA LEU A 871 13.96 -4.67 22.12
C LEU A 871 15.25 -5.47 22.30
N ASN A 872 16.25 -4.94 23.02
CA ASN A 872 17.50 -5.65 23.29
C ASN A 872 17.47 -6.33 24.67
N CYS A 873 16.78 -7.47 24.76
CA CYS A 873 16.51 -8.15 26.03
C CYS A 873 17.55 -9.23 26.41
N LYS A 874 18.72 -9.28 25.75
CA LYS A 874 19.66 -10.43 25.84
C LYS A 874 19.99 -10.92 27.25
N GLU A 875 20.15 -10.01 28.21
CA GLU A 875 20.44 -10.33 29.61
C GLU A 875 19.23 -10.23 30.55
N GLU A 876 18.07 -9.80 30.04
CA GLU A 876 16.85 -9.57 30.80
C GLU A 876 16.06 -10.86 31.06
N THR A 877 15.63 -11.03 32.30
CA THR A 877 14.56 -11.94 32.70
C THR A 877 13.23 -11.21 32.61
N ILE A 878 12.28 -11.80 31.88
CA ILE A 878 10.96 -11.19 31.60
C ILE A 878 9.86 -12.04 32.23
N VAL A 879 8.80 -11.39 32.74
CA VAL A 879 7.56 -12.05 33.16
C VAL A 879 6.41 -11.59 32.27
N ASP A 880 5.78 -12.49 31.52
CA ASP A 880 4.52 -12.23 30.82
C ASP A 880 3.37 -12.76 31.68
N LEU A 881 2.52 -11.87 32.19
CA LEU A 881 1.41 -12.24 33.09
C LEU A 881 0.19 -12.80 32.36
N PHE A 882 0.14 -12.71 31.03
CA PHE A 882 -1.01 -13.09 30.19
C PHE A 882 -0.54 -13.69 28.85
N ALA A 883 0.30 -14.73 28.92
CA ALA A 883 1.07 -15.23 27.79
C ALA A 883 0.22 -15.73 26.61
N GLY A 884 -0.98 -16.26 26.88
CA GLY A 884 -1.81 -16.94 25.88
C GLY A 884 -1.03 -18.05 25.17
N ILE A 885 -1.14 -18.11 23.85
CA ILE A 885 -0.39 -19.05 22.99
C ILE A 885 1.10 -18.67 22.81
N GLY A 886 1.60 -17.68 23.56
CA GLY A 886 2.93 -17.08 23.43
C GLY A 886 2.95 -15.71 22.73
N TYR A 887 1.92 -14.89 22.92
CA TYR A 887 1.68 -13.65 22.18
C TYR A 887 2.84 -12.64 22.20
N PHE A 888 3.46 -12.43 23.37
CA PHE A 888 4.64 -11.59 23.55
C PHE A 888 5.87 -12.39 23.99
N VAL A 889 5.68 -13.48 24.75
CA VAL A 889 6.70 -14.51 25.05
C VAL A 889 7.56 -14.87 23.82
N LEU A 890 6.95 -15.19 22.67
CA LEU A 890 7.70 -15.62 21.49
C LEU A 890 8.45 -14.45 20.81
N PRO A 891 7.84 -13.25 20.60
CA PRO A 891 8.59 -12.03 20.25
C PRO A 891 9.79 -11.74 21.15
N PHE A 892 9.65 -11.86 22.48
CA PHE A 892 10.76 -11.66 23.41
C PHE A 892 11.86 -12.72 23.25
N LEU A 893 11.50 -14.01 23.15
CA LEU A 893 12.47 -15.10 23.06
C LEU A 893 13.20 -15.17 21.71
N VAL A 894 12.49 -14.93 20.60
CA VAL A 894 13.00 -15.12 19.24
C VAL A 894 13.60 -13.82 18.67
N GLY A 895 12.89 -12.70 18.81
CA GLY A 895 13.32 -11.39 18.30
C GLY A 895 14.25 -10.67 19.27
N ALA A 896 13.75 -10.36 20.47
CA ALA A 896 14.48 -9.60 21.48
C ALA A 896 15.60 -10.40 22.18
N LYS A 897 15.65 -11.72 21.93
CA LYS A 897 16.62 -12.68 22.46
C LYS A 897 16.68 -12.72 23.99
N ALA A 898 15.54 -12.52 24.65
CA ALA A 898 15.39 -12.54 26.11
C ALA A 898 16.09 -13.74 26.77
N LYS A 899 16.78 -13.49 27.89
CA LYS A 899 17.56 -14.51 28.62
C LYS A 899 16.69 -15.65 29.11
N LEU A 900 15.58 -15.28 29.74
CA LEU A 900 14.58 -16.16 30.33
C LEU A 900 13.23 -15.45 30.30
N VAL A 901 12.17 -16.17 29.94
CA VAL A 901 10.79 -15.67 30.06
C VAL A 901 9.96 -16.60 30.94
N TYR A 902 9.40 -16.05 32.03
CA TYR A 902 8.32 -16.69 32.77
C TYR A 902 6.99 -16.34 32.10
N ALA A 903 6.24 -17.34 31.69
CA ALA A 903 5.00 -17.20 30.94
C ALA A 903 3.82 -17.71 31.77
N CYS A 904 3.09 -16.79 32.40
CA CYS A 904 1.90 -17.11 33.18
C CYS A 904 0.68 -17.25 32.26
N GLU A 905 -0.03 -18.36 32.36
CA GLU A 905 -1.28 -18.61 31.63
C GLU A 905 -2.17 -19.59 32.41
N TRP A 906 -3.49 -19.42 32.31
CA TRP A 906 -4.47 -20.24 33.04
C TRP A 906 -5.43 -21.04 32.14
N ASN A 907 -5.50 -20.72 30.84
CA ASN A 907 -6.30 -21.47 29.87
C ASN A 907 -5.53 -22.72 29.42
N PRO A 908 -6.01 -23.95 29.71
CA PRO A 908 -5.27 -25.19 29.40
C PRO A 908 -4.98 -25.37 27.91
N HIS A 909 -5.88 -24.89 27.03
CA HIS A 909 -5.65 -24.94 25.58
C HIS A 909 -4.58 -23.93 25.13
N ALA A 910 -4.50 -22.77 25.78
CA ALA A 910 -3.46 -21.78 25.52
C ALA A 910 -2.09 -22.26 26.04
N ILE A 911 -2.05 -22.89 27.22
CA ILE A 911 -0.86 -23.56 27.76
C ILE A 911 -0.35 -24.64 26.80
N GLU A 912 -1.23 -25.49 26.27
CA GLU A 912 -0.85 -26.53 25.31
C GLU A 912 -0.26 -25.93 24.02
N ALA A 913 -0.94 -24.93 23.44
CA ALA A 913 -0.45 -24.20 22.28
C ALA A 913 0.90 -23.53 22.55
N LEU A 914 1.05 -22.83 23.68
CA LEU A 914 2.31 -22.20 24.11
C LEU A 914 3.46 -23.22 24.20
N LYS A 915 3.24 -24.38 24.85
CA LYS A 915 4.25 -25.45 24.95
C LYS A 915 4.69 -25.95 23.57
N ARG A 916 3.74 -26.18 22.64
CA ARG A 916 4.03 -26.55 21.25
C ARG A 916 4.80 -25.44 20.51
N ASN A 917 4.45 -24.17 20.73
CA ASN A 917 5.08 -23.04 20.05
C ASN A 917 6.51 -22.77 20.53
N LEU A 918 6.77 -22.93 21.83
CA LEU A 918 8.12 -22.86 22.37
C LEU A 918 9.04 -23.92 21.74
N GLN A 919 8.51 -25.13 21.47
CA GLN A 919 9.23 -26.20 20.77
C GLN A 919 9.42 -25.87 19.28
N ALA A 920 8.35 -25.50 18.57
CA ALA A 920 8.37 -25.20 17.14
C ALA A 920 9.29 -24.02 16.76
N ASN A 921 9.58 -23.12 17.70
CA ASN A 921 10.52 -22.01 17.53
C ASN A 921 11.90 -22.27 18.17
N CYS A 922 12.16 -23.46 18.71
CA CYS A 922 13.42 -23.85 19.35
C CYS A 922 13.84 -22.96 20.54
N VAL A 923 12.88 -22.54 21.38
CA VAL A 923 13.11 -21.64 22.54
C VAL A 923 12.62 -22.19 23.89
N SER A 924 12.13 -23.44 23.96
CA SER A 924 11.66 -24.07 25.21
C SER A 924 12.67 -24.02 26.37
N ASN A 925 13.97 -24.07 26.10
CA ASN A 925 15.01 -24.02 27.12
C ASN A 925 15.19 -22.64 27.79
N ARG A 926 14.55 -21.59 27.25
CA ARG A 926 14.56 -20.23 27.80
C ARG A 926 13.18 -19.77 28.28
N CYS A 927 12.22 -20.68 28.42
CA CYS A 927 10.88 -20.33 28.91
C CYS A 927 10.40 -21.27 30.02
N VAL A 928 9.89 -20.68 31.11
CA VAL A 928 9.20 -21.39 32.18
C VAL A 928 7.72 -21.06 32.07
N VAL A 929 6.89 -22.05 31.73
CA VAL A 929 5.44 -21.90 31.71
C VAL A 929 4.91 -22.09 33.12
N LEU A 930 4.10 -21.15 33.60
CA LEU A 930 3.50 -21.13 34.93
C LEU A 930 1.99 -21.25 34.80
N GLU A 931 1.47 -22.42 35.13
CA GLU A 931 0.09 -22.82 34.87
C GLU A 931 -0.81 -22.42 36.05
N GLY A 932 -1.76 -21.51 35.80
CA GLY A 932 -2.72 -21.01 36.79
C GLY A 932 -2.78 -19.48 36.86
N ASP A 933 -3.54 -18.95 37.83
CA ASP A 933 -3.76 -17.51 37.99
C ASP A 933 -2.44 -16.78 38.31
N ASN A 934 -2.05 -15.80 37.49
CA ASN A 934 -0.80 -15.08 37.66
C ASN A 934 -0.64 -14.42 39.04
N ARG A 935 -1.74 -14.10 39.73
CA ARG A 935 -1.74 -13.49 41.07
C ARG A 935 -1.23 -14.45 42.15
N GLU A 936 -1.27 -15.75 41.88
CA GLU A 936 -0.76 -16.83 42.74
C GLU A 936 0.54 -17.44 42.20
N THR A 937 0.65 -17.61 40.87
CA THR A 937 1.73 -18.37 40.23
C THR A 937 2.94 -17.54 39.80
N ALA A 938 2.81 -16.21 39.61
CA ALA A 938 3.92 -15.40 39.10
C ALA A 938 5.09 -15.31 40.10
N PRO A 939 6.35 -15.33 39.60
CA PRO A 939 7.53 -15.23 40.46
C PRO A 939 7.68 -13.80 40.99
N LYS A 940 8.41 -13.65 42.10
CA LYS A 940 8.63 -12.36 42.79
C LYS A 940 10.10 -11.99 42.80
N GLY A 941 10.44 -10.72 42.57
CA GLY A 941 11.82 -10.23 42.65
C GLY A 941 12.76 -10.66 41.51
N VAL A 942 12.23 -11.19 40.39
CA VAL A 942 13.06 -11.81 39.33
C VAL A 942 13.15 -11.02 38.02
N ALA A 943 12.19 -10.13 37.77
CA ALA A 943 11.98 -9.54 36.44
C ALA A 943 12.71 -8.21 36.26
N ASP A 944 13.44 -8.09 35.17
CA ASP A 944 13.90 -6.81 34.63
C ASP A 944 12.76 -6.09 33.88
N ARG A 945 11.82 -6.87 33.36
CA ARG A 945 10.71 -6.42 32.50
C ARG A 945 9.45 -7.27 32.74
N VAL A 946 8.28 -6.64 32.83
CA VAL A 946 6.99 -7.34 32.96
C VAL A 946 6.03 -6.92 31.85
N CYS A 947 5.40 -7.89 31.20
CA CYS A 947 4.39 -7.67 30.16
C CYS A 947 2.99 -7.94 30.72
N LEU A 948 2.07 -6.99 30.53
CA LEU A 948 0.68 -7.07 30.98
C LEU A 948 -0.25 -7.00 29.77
N GLY A 949 -0.20 -8.03 28.90
CA GLY A 949 -0.86 -8.07 27.59
C GLY A 949 -2.40 -8.08 27.55
N LEU A 950 -3.09 -7.92 28.68
CA LEU A 950 -4.54 -8.07 28.79
C LEU A 950 -5.34 -6.84 28.30
N LEU A 951 -6.47 -7.10 27.66
CA LEU A 951 -7.49 -6.10 27.31
C LEU A 951 -8.88 -6.58 27.81
N PRO A 952 -9.75 -5.67 28.30
CA PRO A 952 -9.66 -4.21 28.17
C PRO A 952 -8.76 -3.49 29.18
N THR A 953 -8.41 -4.12 30.30
CA THR A 953 -7.45 -3.58 31.27
C THR A 953 -6.71 -4.71 31.99
N SER A 954 -5.57 -4.38 32.59
CA SER A 954 -4.69 -5.27 33.37
C SER A 954 -4.66 -4.93 34.88
N GLU A 955 -5.48 -3.98 35.33
CA GLU A 955 -5.52 -3.44 36.71
C GLU A 955 -5.48 -4.50 37.82
N GLY A 956 -6.22 -5.61 37.65
CA GLY A 956 -6.27 -6.71 38.64
C GLY A 956 -4.95 -7.45 38.90
N SER A 957 -3.92 -7.25 38.06
CA SER A 957 -2.58 -7.83 38.20
C SER A 957 -1.47 -6.79 38.36
N TRP A 958 -1.77 -5.51 38.58
CA TRP A 958 -0.74 -4.48 38.78
C TRP A 958 0.12 -4.73 40.03
N VAL A 959 -0.49 -5.23 41.12
CA VAL A 959 0.24 -5.66 42.33
C VAL A 959 1.17 -6.84 42.02
N THR A 960 0.71 -7.82 41.23
CA THR A 960 1.53 -8.94 40.75
C THR A 960 2.73 -8.45 39.94
N ALA A 961 2.52 -7.47 39.05
CA ALA A 961 3.57 -6.93 38.20
C ALA A 961 4.65 -6.16 38.99
N VAL A 962 4.25 -5.36 39.98
CA VAL A 962 5.20 -4.71 40.91
C VAL A 962 5.99 -5.74 41.69
N ARG A 963 5.33 -6.77 42.25
CA ARG A 963 6.00 -7.87 42.98
C ARG A 963 6.96 -8.69 42.11
N ALA A 964 6.70 -8.79 40.81
CA ALA A 964 7.53 -9.55 39.88
C ALA A 964 8.87 -8.87 39.55
N LEU A 965 8.90 -7.54 39.53
CA LEU A 965 10.13 -6.75 39.31
C LEU A 965 11.18 -6.98 40.41
N ARG A 966 12.46 -6.80 40.06
CA ARG A 966 13.58 -6.77 41.03
C ARG A 966 13.47 -5.59 41.98
N SER A 967 14.17 -5.64 43.13
CA SER A 967 14.24 -4.56 44.12
C SER A 967 14.74 -3.21 43.56
N GLU A 968 15.49 -3.25 42.46
CA GLU A 968 16.10 -2.10 41.77
C GLU A 968 15.09 -1.38 40.85
N GLY A 969 13.96 -2.01 40.55
CA GLY A 969 12.98 -1.57 39.54
C GLY A 969 13.10 -2.36 38.24
N GLY A 970 12.71 -1.73 37.12
CA GLY A 970 12.59 -2.34 35.79
C GLY A 970 11.41 -1.73 35.01
N THR A 971 11.07 -2.30 33.86
CA THR A 971 9.98 -1.76 33.00
C THR A 971 8.70 -2.60 33.07
N LEU A 972 7.54 -1.95 33.15
CA LEU A 972 6.21 -2.57 32.95
C LEU A 972 5.63 -2.15 31.58
N HIS A 973 5.21 -3.11 30.77
CA HIS A 973 4.47 -2.86 29.52
C HIS A 973 2.97 -3.08 29.76
N VAL A 974 2.26 -1.98 30.01
CA VAL A 974 0.87 -2.01 30.50
C VAL A 974 -0.11 -1.80 29.34
N HIS A 975 -0.85 -2.84 28.97
CA HIS A 975 -1.87 -2.74 27.92
C HIS A 975 -3.20 -2.23 28.49
N GLY A 976 -3.92 -1.43 27.70
CA GLY A 976 -5.24 -0.91 28.07
C GLY A 976 -6.07 -0.44 26.87
N ASN A 977 -7.39 -0.54 27.00
CA ASN A 977 -8.38 0.07 26.11
C ASN A 977 -8.83 1.41 26.69
N VAL A 978 -8.44 2.50 26.05
CA VAL A 978 -8.59 3.87 26.56
C VAL A 978 -9.37 4.71 25.55
N LYS A 979 -10.23 5.62 26.01
CA LYS A 979 -10.91 6.55 25.09
C LYS A 979 -9.90 7.53 24.50
N ASP A 980 -10.08 7.90 23.23
CA ASP A 980 -9.19 8.84 22.52
C ASP A 980 -9.13 10.25 23.16
N SER A 981 -10.10 10.60 24.00
CA SER A 981 -10.10 11.83 24.82
C SER A 981 -9.58 11.67 26.26
N GLU A 982 -9.17 10.48 26.68
CA GLU A 982 -8.79 10.17 28.08
C GLU A 982 -7.34 9.63 28.21
N GLU A 983 -6.56 9.58 27.12
CA GLU A 983 -5.21 8.97 27.08
C GLU A 983 -4.30 9.49 28.22
N GLU A 984 -4.17 10.81 28.38
CA GLU A 984 -3.38 11.43 29.47
C GLU A 984 -3.93 11.19 30.88
N GLN A 985 -5.25 11.03 31.01
CA GLN A 985 -5.89 10.81 32.32
C GLN A 985 -5.72 9.35 32.73
N TRP A 986 -5.63 8.43 31.77
CA TRP A 986 -5.30 7.04 32.02
C TRP A 986 -3.83 6.87 32.40
N THR A 987 -2.88 7.47 31.67
CA THR A 987 -1.45 7.39 32.04
C THR A 987 -1.14 8.03 33.39
N ARG A 988 -1.75 9.18 33.73
CA ARG A 988 -1.62 9.78 35.06
C ARG A 988 -2.20 8.90 36.18
N ARG A 989 -3.35 8.24 35.94
CA ARG A 989 -3.90 7.26 36.89
C ARG A 989 -2.97 6.05 37.06
N LEU A 990 -2.44 5.53 35.96
CA LEU A 990 -1.49 4.42 35.96
C LEU A 990 -0.24 4.73 36.79
N ILE A 991 0.45 5.85 36.53
CA ILE A 991 1.64 6.26 37.31
C ILE A 991 1.30 6.37 38.80
N HIS A 992 0.18 7.03 39.15
CA HIS A 992 -0.21 7.18 40.54
C HIS A 992 -0.48 5.82 41.21
N SER A 993 -1.24 4.93 40.58
CA SER A 993 -1.56 3.62 41.13
C SER A 993 -0.32 2.72 41.26
N ILE A 994 0.57 2.68 40.26
CA ILE A 994 1.82 1.89 40.36
C ILE A 994 2.72 2.46 41.46
N THR A 995 2.76 3.79 41.65
CA THR A 995 3.49 4.44 42.76
C THR A 995 2.95 4.06 44.14
N GLU A 996 1.63 4.11 44.36
CA GLU A 996 1.08 3.71 45.67
C GLU A 996 1.20 2.20 45.91
N ILE A 997 1.07 1.36 44.86
CA ILE A 997 1.33 -0.09 44.95
C ILE A 997 2.81 -0.33 45.33
N ALA A 998 3.77 0.30 44.65
CA ALA A 998 5.20 0.15 44.94
C ALA A 998 5.53 0.51 46.40
N LYS A 999 5.01 1.64 46.90
CA LYS A 999 5.14 2.02 48.32
C LYS A 999 4.55 0.95 49.25
N SER A 1000 3.36 0.43 48.94
CA SER A 1000 2.66 -0.56 49.78
C SER A 1000 3.38 -1.92 49.84
N GLU A 1001 4.13 -2.27 48.79
CA GLU A 1001 5.00 -3.45 48.73
C GLU A 1001 6.41 -3.19 49.29
N GLY A 1002 6.67 -1.98 49.83
CA GLY A 1002 7.94 -1.60 50.47
C GLY A 1002 9.02 -1.06 49.53
N HIS A 1003 8.70 -0.78 48.27
CA HIS A 1003 9.65 -0.27 47.28
C HIS A 1003 9.71 1.27 47.26
N CYS A 1004 10.93 1.82 47.24
CA CYS A 1004 11.20 3.24 47.04
C CYS A 1004 11.70 3.46 45.61
N TRP A 1005 10.76 3.60 44.66
CA TRP A 1005 11.03 3.79 43.24
C TRP A 1005 10.51 5.16 42.76
N ASP A 1006 11.29 5.81 41.90
CA ASP A 1006 10.80 6.82 40.97
C ASP A 1006 10.11 6.09 39.81
N ILE A 1007 8.95 6.59 39.37
CA ILE A 1007 8.06 5.88 38.45
C ILE A 1007 7.52 6.87 37.42
N SER A 1008 7.87 6.63 36.16
CA SER A 1008 7.53 7.47 35.01
C SER A 1008 7.04 6.64 33.83
N VAL A 1009 6.38 7.27 32.86
CA VAL A 1009 6.05 6.65 31.57
C VAL A 1009 7.06 7.16 30.55
N GLU A 1010 7.91 6.26 30.04
CA GLU A 1010 8.92 6.59 29.03
C GLU A 1010 8.31 6.64 27.61
N HIS A 1011 7.28 5.82 27.34
CA HIS A 1011 6.58 5.80 26.05
C HIS A 1011 5.11 5.41 26.16
N VAL A 1012 4.29 5.88 25.21
CA VAL A 1012 2.87 5.50 25.05
C VAL A 1012 2.62 5.08 23.61
N GLN A 1013 2.67 3.77 23.35
CA GLN A 1013 2.40 3.22 22.04
C GLN A 1013 0.90 3.15 21.77
N ARG A 1014 0.46 3.89 20.74
CA ARG A 1014 -0.90 3.75 20.17
C ARG A 1014 -0.88 2.57 19.20
N VAL A 1015 -1.35 1.40 19.63
CA VAL A 1015 -1.26 0.15 18.83
C VAL A 1015 -2.30 0.13 17.71
N LYS A 1016 -3.57 0.36 18.04
CA LYS A 1016 -4.70 0.37 17.09
C LYS A 1016 -5.91 1.13 17.62
N TRP A 1017 -6.90 1.33 16.75
CA TRP A 1017 -8.29 1.49 17.22
C TRP A 1017 -8.83 0.13 17.63
N TYR A 1018 -9.40 0.05 18.84
CA TYR A 1018 -10.11 -1.14 19.32
C TYR A 1018 -11.61 -1.07 18.97
N ALA A 1019 -12.20 0.12 19.11
CA ALA A 1019 -13.58 0.44 18.74
C ALA A 1019 -13.68 1.94 18.38
N PRO A 1020 -14.82 2.45 17.88
CA PRO A 1020 -15.02 3.89 17.70
C PRO A 1020 -14.72 4.65 19.01
N HIS A 1021 -13.85 5.65 18.93
CA HIS A 1021 -13.32 6.42 20.07
C HIS A 1021 -12.55 5.63 21.15
N ILE A 1022 -12.26 4.33 20.97
CA ILE A 1022 -11.44 3.54 21.90
C ILE A 1022 -10.15 3.08 21.20
N ARG A 1023 -9.01 3.48 21.78
CA ARG A 1023 -7.66 3.07 21.40
C ARG A 1023 -7.22 1.87 22.24
N HIS A 1024 -6.50 0.94 21.63
CA HIS A 1024 -5.60 0.06 22.38
C HIS A 1024 -4.26 0.80 22.52
N LEU A 1025 -3.90 1.11 23.77
CA LEU A 1025 -2.62 1.69 24.17
C LEU A 1025 -1.74 0.65 24.86
N VAL A 1026 -0.43 0.86 24.78
CA VAL A 1026 0.55 0.28 25.71
C VAL A 1026 1.35 1.43 26.32
N ALA A 1027 1.41 1.49 27.65
CA ALA A 1027 2.31 2.40 28.36
C ALA A 1027 3.54 1.62 28.81
N ASP A 1028 4.72 2.12 28.45
CA ASP A 1028 6.00 1.62 28.93
C ASP A 1028 6.34 2.42 30.20
N VAL A 1029 6.01 1.85 31.36
CA VAL A 1029 6.23 2.46 32.68
C VAL A 1029 7.59 2.00 33.18
N GLN A 1030 8.49 2.94 33.48
CA GLN A 1030 9.79 2.63 34.06
C GLN A 1030 9.79 2.92 35.55
N CYS A 1031 10.18 1.92 36.33
CA CYS A 1031 10.44 2.00 37.76
C CYS A 1031 11.97 2.03 37.98
N LYS A 1032 12.48 2.98 38.77
CA LYS A 1032 13.92 3.13 39.08
C LYS A 1032 14.10 3.36 40.58
N ARG A 1033 14.90 2.53 41.25
CA ARG A 1033 15.18 2.70 42.70
C ARG A 1033 15.83 4.04 43.01
N ILE A 1034 15.22 4.80 43.91
CA ILE A 1034 15.76 6.05 44.40
C ILE A 1034 16.97 5.73 45.28
N GLN A 1035 18.14 6.26 44.91
CA GLN A 1035 19.30 6.25 45.79
C GLN A 1035 19.06 7.25 46.92
N GLN A 1036 18.98 6.74 48.16
CA GLN A 1036 19.08 7.60 49.33
C GLN A 1036 20.55 7.97 49.51
N ASN A 1037 20.89 9.24 49.32
CA ASN A 1037 22.19 9.77 49.74
C ASN A 1037 22.30 9.56 51.27
N SER A 1038 23.35 8.85 51.67
CA SER A 1038 23.66 8.52 53.07
C SER A 1038 24.42 9.64 53.77
#